data_AF-A0A954IC47-F1
#
_entry.id   AF-A0A954IC47-F1
#
_cell.length_a   1.000
_cell.length_b   1.000
_cell.length_c   1.000
_cell.angle_alpha   90.00
_cell.angle_beta   90.00
_cell.angle_gamma   90.00
#
_symmetry.space_group_name_H-M   'P 1'
#
loop_
_entity.id
_entity.type
_entity.pdbx_description
1 polymer ?
#
loop_
_entity_poly.entity_id
_entity_poly.type
_entity_poly.pdbx_seq_one_letter_code
_entity_poly.pdbx_strand_id
1 'polypeptide(L)'
;NTLQGVQIQSGANANIIGTDLNGTNDATEGNVIAGNGDNGLQLWDGDNNFIRGNLIGVNAAGNAAIANGTQGIQLGGGSSGNTIGGTTAVAANIIGGNTYAGIELNGTGTSGNLVQGNYIGTNSGNADLGNGGDGVYVVNGATSNSIGRSASGAGNTIAFNSANGIAVVDATTLNNTILRNAIHSNAGLGIDLAEDGITRNDAEDADSGPNNLLNSAVMLNAVQNGANLDLTFALDVPAGWYRVEFFENSDVDPTGVGEGKIFLGSVTLQSTAPAGYATYFRTLNGVTPSSLNGISATITIDTSGGAGTSFSATSEFSNAFVGQNVITVTSTTDVADGNTSHLIELMGDRGADGVISLREAITAANNSSGTQIIRFEIPDVLVGGAHTIVLTTDLPAITGAVIIDGTTDTDFSGTPIIELNGTSVSGHGLHFDSGSGGSTVRGLVINRFGGAGINLFSAGNTIVGNYIGTDVTGTLDLGNTGQGISITSVATGTIVGGTTAADRNVVSGNHGLGIATSANNTTIQGNYVGLSADGNSAIYNTTYGIYVSSSTNMIGGTSAGAGNVVVAANSYGGLYLTGAGATSNTVIGNIFGLDPTGTVALGASASTGVIVNSGAAGNVIGGTTSAERNIISGNGYGVQVRGATNTVVSGNYIGTDITGTLDLGNTYSGIVVDTSATGTMIGGTTTGAGNLISGNDAFGVSVTSGTGNSILGNSIVDNGSRGIDIGPIGVTANDAGDGDT
;
A
#
# COMPACT_ATOMS: atom_id res chain seq x y z
N ASN A 1 21.04 29.21 -40.86
CA ASN A 1 22.38 29.37 -41.48
C ASN A 1 23.02 28.00 -41.71
N THR A 2 24.08 27.84 -42.53
CA THR A 2 24.80 26.54 -42.62
C THR A 2 25.80 26.31 -41.49
N LEU A 3 26.18 27.37 -40.79
CA LEU A 3 27.06 27.38 -39.61
C LEU A 3 26.26 27.91 -38.40
N GLN A 4 26.95 28.47 -37.40
CA GLN A 4 26.33 29.03 -36.21
C GLN A 4 25.40 30.21 -36.55
N GLY A 5 24.41 30.47 -35.70
CA GLY A 5 23.53 31.64 -35.83
C GLY A 5 24.23 32.94 -35.44
N VAL A 6 24.83 32.96 -34.24
CA VAL A 6 25.61 34.08 -33.70
C VAL A 6 26.95 33.55 -33.19
N GLN A 7 28.05 34.24 -33.51
CA GLN A 7 29.39 33.89 -33.03
C GLN A 7 30.07 35.08 -32.35
N ILE A 8 30.61 34.84 -31.16
CA ILE A 8 31.42 35.77 -30.36
C ILE A 8 32.77 35.11 -30.15
N GLN A 9 33.85 35.79 -30.51
CA GLN A 9 35.19 35.20 -30.46
C GLN A 9 36.30 36.21 -30.19
N SER A 10 37.49 35.71 -29.87
CA SER A 10 38.76 36.48 -29.85
C SER A 10 38.78 37.61 -28.82
N GLY A 11 38.41 37.32 -27.58
CA GLY A 11 38.39 38.25 -26.45
C GLY A 11 37.22 39.24 -26.43
N ALA A 12 36.17 38.98 -27.23
CA ALA A 12 35.00 39.86 -27.28
C ALA A 12 34.31 39.96 -25.91
N ASN A 13 34.12 41.20 -25.43
CA ASN A 13 33.74 41.50 -24.06
C ASN A 13 32.51 42.41 -23.96
N ALA A 14 31.67 42.19 -22.94
CA ALA A 14 30.55 43.07 -22.57
C ALA A 14 29.50 43.29 -23.68
N ASN A 15 29.33 42.31 -24.57
CA ASN A 15 28.29 42.35 -25.59
C ASN A 15 26.93 41.94 -25.02
N ILE A 16 25.86 42.45 -25.63
CA ILE A 16 24.48 42.10 -25.29
C ILE A 16 23.83 41.45 -26.50
N ILE A 17 23.23 40.28 -26.28
CA ILE A 17 22.46 39.53 -27.25
C ILE A 17 21.06 39.36 -26.65
N GLY A 18 20.12 40.13 -27.19
CA GLY A 18 18.74 40.22 -26.74
C GLY A 18 18.55 41.45 -25.86
N THR A 19 17.82 41.33 -24.76
CA THR A 19 17.43 42.50 -23.95
C THR A 19 18.59 43.12 -23.18
N ASP A 20 18.66 44.46 -23.20
CA ASP A 20 19.64 45.23 -22.43
C ASP A 20 19.15 45.56 -21.00
N LEU A 21 17.87 45.30 -20.72
CA LEU A 21 17.18 45.59 -19.46
C LEU A 21 17.23 47.06 -19.04
N ASN A 22 17.18 47.98 -20.01
CA ASN A 22 17.13 49.42 -19.75
C ASN A 22 15.74 49.90 -19.26
N GLY A 23 14.72 49.02 -19.28
CA GLY A 23 13.36 49.29 -18.84
C GLY A 23 12.43 49.80 -19.94
N THR A 24 12.87 49.82 -21.18
CA THR A 24 12.11 50.27 -22.36
C THR A 24 12.04 49.16 -23.39
N ASN A 25 10.84 48.62 -23.60
CA ASN A 25 10.57 47.59 -24.61
C ASN A 25 11.34 46.25 -24.43
N ASP A 26 11.91 45.98 -23.24
CA ASP A 26 12.68 44.78 -22.90
C ASP A 26 12.05 43.46 -23.41
N ALA A 27 10.72 43.33 -23.31
CA ALA A 27 9.98 42.13 -23.76
C ALA A 27 10.01 41.89 -25.29
N THR A 28 10.45 42.87 -26.08
CA THR A 28 10.50 42.81 -27.56
C THR A 28 11.92 42.85 -28.13
N GLU A 29 12.94 42.97 -27.28
CA GLU A 29 14.35 43.05 -27.68
C GLU A 29 14.96 41.66 -27.97
N GLY A 30 14.24 40.59 -27.64
CA GLY A 30 14.69 39.21 -27.82
C GLY A 30 14.93 38.82 -29.27
N ASN A 31 15.98 38.04 -29.50
CA ASN A 31 16.27 37.48 -30.82
C ASN A 31 15.62 36.09 -30.99
N VAL A 32 15.31 35.72 -32.24
CA VAL A 32 15.00 34.34 -32.63
C VAL A 32 16.19 33.75 -33.36
N ILE A 33 16.85 32.76 -32.75
CA ILE A 33 18.09 32.13 -33.23
C ILE A 33 17.85 30.64 -33.44
N ALA A 34 17.38 30.27 -34.64
CA ALA A 34 16.86 28.94 -34.91
C ALA A 34 17.15 28.48 -36.35
N GLY A 35 17.11 27.17 -36.62
CA GLY A 35 17.32 26.62 -37.97
C GLY A 35 18.76 26.78 -38.50
N ASN A 36 19.74 26.77 -37.60
CA ASN A 36 21.16 26.81 -37.96
C ASN A 36 21.74 25.40 -38.17
N GLY A 37 22.73 25.27 -39.05
CA GLY A 37 23.36 23.98 -39.37
C GLY A 37 24.38 23.52 -38.32
N ASP A 38 24.74 24.42 -37.39
CA ASP A 38 25.56 24.17 -36.20
C ASP A 38 24.87 24.88 -35.02
N ASN A 39 25.63 25.40 -34.05
CA ASN A 39 25.11 26.05 -32.85
C ASN A 39 24.13 27.20 -33.12
N GLY A 40 23.16 27.38 -32.22
CA GLY A 40 22.39 28.63 -32.21
C GLY A 40 23.33 29.82 -31.96
N LEU A 41 24.05 29.78 -30.85
CA LEU A 41 24.97 30.83 -30.44
C LEU A 41 26.27 30.23 -29.87
N GLN A 42 27.43 30.70 -30.33
CA GLN A 42 28.73 30.23 -29.88
C GLN A 42 29.59 31.37 -29.33
N LEU A 43 30.15 31.17 -28.15
CA LEU A 43 31.20 32.00 -27.52
C LEU A 43 32.49 31.18 -27.48
N TRP A 44 33.55 31.67 -28.10
CA TRP A 44 34.87 31.05 -28.07
C TRP A 44 35.93 32.06 -27.68
N ASP A 45 36.45 31.97 -26.46
CA ASP A 45 37.31 33.01 -25.85
C ASP A 45 36.58 34.37 -25.75
N GLY A 46 35.38 34.40 -25.16
CA GLY A 46 34.59 35.62 -24.96
C GLY A 46 34.21 35.83 -23.49
N ASP A 47 34.27 37.07 -23.01
CA ASP A 47 34.15 37.37 -21.58
C ASP A 47 33.04 38.37 -21.23
N ASN A 48 32.41 38.23 -20.07
CA ASN A 48 31.45 39.21 -19.54
C ASN A 48 30.29 39.57 -20.49
N ASN A 49 29.89 38.67 -21.38
CA ASN A 49 28.79 38.90 -22.32
C ASN A 49 27.43 38.52 -21.69
N PHE A 50 26.37 39.11 -22.23
CA PHE A 50 25.00 38.92 -21.75
C PHE A 50 24.11 38.35 -22.86
N ILE A 51 23.55 37.16 -22.62
CA ILE A 51 22.61 36.50 -23.53
C ILE A 51 21.26 36.42 -22.81
N ARG A 52 20.30 37.27 -23.15
CA ARG A 52 19.06 37.44 -22.38
C ARG A 52 17.82 37.60 -23.26
N GLY A 53 16.71 37.01 -22.85
CA GLY A 53 15.41 37.21 -23.50
C GLY A 53 15.32 36.63 -24.91
N ASN A 54 16.20 35.69 -25.29
CA ASN A 54 16.23 35.12 -26.64
C ASN A 54 15.41 33.83 -26.75
N LEU A 55 14.93 33.55 -27.96
CA LEU A 55 14.31 32.31 -28.38
C LEU A 55 15.31 31.53 -29.24
N ILE A 56 15.84 30.42 -28.74
CA ILE A 56 16.95 29.69 -29.37
C ILE A 56 16.53 28.25 -29.67
N GLY A 57 16.58 27.88 -30.95
CA GLY A 57 16.15 26.56 -31.44
C GLY A 57 14.62 26.39 -31.52
N VAL A 58 13.86 27.46 -31.32
CA VAL A 58 12.39 27.47 -31.32
C VAL A 58 11.84 28.55 -32.25
N ASN A 59 10.55 28.47 -32.57
CA ASN A 59 9.86 29.46 -33.38
C ASN A 59 9.70 30.81 -32.65
N ALA A 60 9.27 31.86 -33.36
CA ALA A 60 9.06 33.19 -32.80
C ALA A 60 7.96 33.26 -31.71
N ALA A 61 7.14 32.22 -31.57
CA ALA A 61 6.15 32.11 -30.50
C ALA A 61 6.70 31.36 -29.27
N GLY A 62 7.92 30.82 -29.33
CA GLY A 62 8.56 30.05 -28.27
C GLY A 62 7.82 28.74 -27.93
N ASN A 63 7.06 28.16 -28.86
CA ASN A 63 6.17 27.02 -28.59
C ASN A 63 6.29 25.85 -29.57
N ALA A 64 7.22 25.90 -30.52
CA ALA A 64 7.57 24.77 -31.37
C ALA A 64 9.05 24.80 -31.75
N ALA A 65 9.66 23.63 -31.86
CA ALA A 65 11.06 23.49 -32.25
C ALA A 65 11.31 23.92 -33.71
N ILE A 66 12.41 24.65 -33.89
CA ILE A 66 13.07 24.91 -35.17
C ILE A 66 14.58 24.69 -34.92
N ALA A 67 14.95 23.42 -34.91
CA ALA A 67 16.22 22.94 -34.38
C ALA A 67 17.46 23.65 -34.93
N ASN A 68 18.43 23.94 -34.05
CA ASN A 68 19.82 24.13 -34.46
C ASN A 68 20.52 22.77 -34.56
N GLY A 69 21.50 22.67 -35.46
CA GLY A 69 22.15 21.42 -35.87
C GLY A 69 23.09 20.80 -34.84
N THR A 70 23.33 21.47 -33.71
CA THR A 70 24.11 21.00 -32.55
C THR A 70 23.53 21.58 -31.26
N GLN A 71 24.27 22.43 -30.52
CA GLN A 71 23.84 23.02 -29.26
C GLN A 71 22.98 24.28 -29.48
N GLY A 72 22.15 24.62 -28.48
CA GLY A 72 21.49 25.93 -28.46
C GLY A 72 22.51 27.04 -28.23
N ILE A 73 23.24 26.96 -27.13
CA ILE A 73 24.34 27.87 -26.77
C ILE A 73 25.59 27.06 -26.42
N GLN A 74 26.76 27.42 -26.94
CA GLN A 74 28.04 26.83 -26.55
C GLN A 74 29.01 27.92 -26.07
N LEU A 75 29.59 27.76 -24.88
CA LEU A 75 30.70 28.56 -24.37
C LEU A 75 31.95 27.68 -24.31
N GLY A 76 33.03 28.14 -24.95
CA GLY A 76 34.31 27.44 -24.96
C GLY A 76 35.51 28.36 -25.10
N GLY A 77 36.70 27.76 -25.25
CA GLY A 77 37.94 28.50 -25.48
C GLY A 77 38.41 29.37 -24.31
N GLY A 78 37.98 29.09 -23.08
CA GLY A 78 38.34 29.90 -21.91
C GLY A 78 37.34 31.02 -21.57
N SER A 79 36.17 31.05 -22.23
CA SER A 79 35.15 32.07 -22.03
C SER A 79 34.74 32.20 -20.55
N SER A 80 34.78 33.42 -20.01
CA SER A 80 34.57 33.65 -18.57
C SER A 80 33.65 34.81 -18.22
N GLY A 81 32.97 34.71 -17.07
CA GLY A 81 32.11 35.80 -16.56
C GLY A 81 30.86 36.10 -17.38
N ASN A 82 30.49 35.25 -18.34
CA ASN A 82 29.31 35.46 -19.18
C ASN A 82 28.02 35.14 -18.42
N THR A 83 26.91 35.80 -18.75
CA THR A 83 25.59 35.52 -18.18
C THR A 83 24.60 35.10 -19.27
N ILE A 84 24.03 33.90 -19.12
CA ILE A 84 22.94 33.38 -19.92
C ILE A 84 21.67 33.47 -19.06
N GLY A 85 20.79 34.40 -19.42
CA GLY A 85 19.50 34.66 -18.78
C GLY A 85 19.54 35.75 -17.70
N GLY A 86 18.54 35.73 -16.82
CA GLY A 86 18.40 36.68 -15.72
C GLY A 86 17.23 36.36 -14.80
N THR A 87 17.10 37.08 -13.70
CA THR A 87 16.10 36.80 -12.64
C THR A 87 14.68 37.30 -12.95
N THR A 88 14.47 37.90 -14.12
CA THR A 88 13.17 38.41 -14.57
C THR A 88 12.67 37.61 -15.76
N ALA A 89 11.34 37.53 -15.92
CA ALA A 89 10.74 36.78 -17.02
C ALA A 89 11.17 37.29 -18.41
N VAL A 90 11.45 38.59 -18.56
CA VAL A 90 11.93 39.18 -19.83
C VAL A 90 13.40 38.86 -20.12
N ALA A 91 14.20 38.56 -19.10
CA ALA A 91 15.61 38.19 -19.27
C ALA A 91 15.79 36.68 -19.56
N ALA A 92 14.77 35.86 -19.29
CA ALA A 92 14.79 34.42 -19.50
C ALA A 92 14.96 34.08 -20.99
N ASN A 93 15.94 33.25 -21.33
CA ASN A 93 15.98 32.64 -22.66
C ASN A 93 15.06 31.40 -22.68
N ILE A 94 14.46 31.12 -23.83
CA ILE A 94 13.80 29.84 -24.14
C ILE A 94 14.72 29.09 -25.10
N ILE A 95 15.25 27.96 -24.67
CA ILE A 95 16.28 27.18 -25.37
C ILE A 95 15.77 25.75 -25.54
N GLY A 96 15.31 25.40 -26.73
CA GLY A 96 14.68 24.10 -26.95
C GLY A 96 14.82 23.61 -28.39
N GLY A 97 14.54 22.33 -28.62
CA GLY A 97 14.53 21.71 -29.93
C GLY A 97 15.89 21.58 -30.61
N ASN A 98 17.00 21.86 -29.92
CA ASN A 98 18.35 21.70 -30.47
C ASN A 98 18.70 20.21 -30.57
N THR A 99 19.52 19.82 -31.54
CA THR A 99 19.80 18.39 -31.77
C THR A 99 20.78 17.75 -30.78
N TYR A 100 21.53 18.54 -30.01
CA TYR A 100 22.35 18.09 -28.89
C TYR A 100 21.93 18.82 -27.60
N ALA A 101 22.87 19.35 -26.80
CA ALA A 101 22.56 20.04 -25.55
C ALA A 101 21.84 21.39 -25.74
N GLY A 102 21.03 21.80 -24.77
CA GLY A 102 20.49 23.15 -24.72
C GLY A 102 21.60 24.19 -24.56
N ILE A 103 22.43 24.02 -23.52
CA ILE A 103 23.60 24.85 -23.24
C ILE A 103 24.82 23.95 -23.00
N GLU A 104 25.96 24.25 -23.60
CA GLU A 104 27.23 23.58 -23.34
C GLU A 104 28.27 24.56 -22.79
N LEU A 105 28.95 24.16 -21.70
CA LEU A 105 30.11 24.83 -21.12
C LEU A 105 31.32 23.91 -21.30
N ASN A 106 32.22 24.26 -22.21
CA ASN A 106 33.26 23.36 -22.68
C ASN A 106 34.66 23.94 -22.47
N GLY A 107 35.56 23.14 -21.92
CA GLY A 107 36.99 23.35 -22.04
C GLY A 107 37.61 24.08 -20.86
N THR A 108 38.90 23.81 -20.66
CA THR A 108 39.71 24.40 -19.60
C THR A 108 39.69 25.93 -19.64
N GLY A 109 39.47 26.56 -18.48
CA GLY A 109 39.41 28.02 -18.35
C GLY A 109 38.01 28.61 -18.57
N THR A 110 37.08 27.85 -19.18
CA THR A 110 35.67 28.26 -19.27
C THR A 110 35.06 28.25 -17.87
N SER A 111 35.00 29.42 -17.25
CA SER A 111 34.80 29.55 -15.81
C SER A 111 34.07 30.82 -15.38
N GLY A 112 33.44 30.79 -14.21
CA GLY A 112 32.71 31.95 -13.69
C GLY A 112 31.51 32.38 -14.53
N ASN A 113 31.03 31.50 -15.42
CA ASN A 113 29.84 31.79 -16.23
C ASN A 113 28.56 31.50 -15.42
N LEU A 114 27.52 32.26 -15.68
CA LEU A 114 26.24 32.22 -14.95
C LEU A 114 25.09 31.88 -15.88
N VAL A 115 24.49 30.71 -15.72
CA VAL A 115 23.27 30.28 -16.38
C VAL A 115 22.13 30.42 -15.39
N GLN A 116 21.24 31.41 -15.55
CA GLN A 116 20.17 31.67 -14.58
C GLN A 116 18.83 32.03 -15.22
N GLY A 117 17.74 31.58 -14.61
CA GLY A 117 16.37 31.95 -14.97
C GLY A 117 15.97 31.59 -16.41
N ASN A 118 16.62 30.61 -17.04
CA ASN A 118 16.28 30.16 -18.40
C ASN A 118 15.23 29.05 -18.38
N TYR A 119 14.50 28.90 -19.49
CA TYR A 119 13.70 27.72 -19.80
C TYR A 119 14.47 26.87 -20.82
N ILE A 120 14.86 25.66 -20.44
CA ILE A 120 15.75 24.79 -21.22
C ILE A 120 15.04 23.45 -21.47
N GLY A 121 14.82 23.13 -22.75
CA GLY A 121 13.99 22.02 -23.20
C GLY A 121 12.49 22.28 -22.99
N THR A 122 12.12 23.46 -22.50
CA THR A 122 10.74 23.86 -22.19
C THR A 122 10.54 25.36 -22.38
N ASN A 123 9.35 25.86 -22.08
CA ASN A 123 9.02 27.29 -22.01
C ASN A 123 8.26 27.64 -20.72
N SER A 124 7.86 28.90 -20.57
CA SER A 124 7.11 29.38 -19.40
C SER A 124 5.72 28.73 -19.21
N GLY A 125 5.18 28.11 -20.25
CA GLY A 125 3.95 27.32 -20.21
C GLY A 125 4.18 25.83 -20.02
N ASN A 126 5.42 25.41 -19.75
CA ASN A 126 5.84 24.02 -19.62
C ASN A 126 5.59 23.15 -20.89
N ALA A 127 5.70 23.74 -22.08
CA ALA A 127 5.60 22.99 -23.33
C ALA A 127 6.85 22.14 -23.55
N ASP A 128 6.67 20.90 -24.02
CA ASP A 128 7.77 20.03 -24.42
C ASP A 128 8.48 20.61 -25.67
N LEU A 129 9.69 21.08 -25.44
CA LEU A 129 10.61 21.60 -26.45
C LEU A 129 11.98 20.93 -26.26
N GLY A 130 11.98 19.65 -25.89
CA GLY A 130 13.17 18.90 -25.52
C GLY A 130 14.35 19.10 -26.46
N ASN A 131 15.55 19.22 -25.89
CA ASN A 131 16.77 19.12 -26.67
C ASN A 131 17.13 17.64 -26.90
N GLY A 132 17.94 17.35 -27.93
CA GLY A 132 18.33 16.00 -28.32
C GLY A 132 19.41 15.36 -27.42
N GLY A 133 20.08 16.17 -26.59
CA GLY A 133 20.99 15.74 -25.52
C GLY A 133 20.56 16.32 -24.17
N ASP A 134 21.52 16.70 -23.32
CA ASP A 134 21.23 17.25 -21.99
C ASP A 134 20.65 18.66 -22.03
N GLY A 135 19.97 19.08 -20.97
CA GLY A 135 19.60 20.49 -20.81
C GLY A 135 20.84 21.39 -20.75
N VAL A 136 21.74 21.09 -19.79
CA VAL A 136 23.04 21.77 -19.65
C VAL A 136 24.17 20.74 -19.57
N TYR A 137 25.15 20.86 -20.46
CA TYR A 137 26.30 19.97 -20.57
C TYR A 137 27.60 20.70 -20.15
N VAL A 138 28.28 20.24 -19.10
CA VAL A 138 29.52 20.86 -18.59
C VAL A 138 30.66 19.86 -18.72
N VAL A 139 31.70 20.17 -19.50
CA VAL A 139 32.65 19.16 -19.98
C VAL A 139 34.06 19.72 -20.22
N ASN A 140 35.04 18.83 -20.39
CA ASN A 140 36.42 19.14 -20.81
C ASN A 140 37.17 20.10 -19.86
N GLY A 141 36.87 20.08 -18.56
CA GLY A 141 37.55 20.89 -17.56
C GLY A 141 37.01 22.32 -17.39
N ALA A 142 35.74 22.55 -17.75
CA ALA A 142 35.04 23.78 -17.38
C ALA A 142 34.79 23.80 -15.86
N THR A 143 35.14 24.89 -15.18
CA THR A 143 35.12 24.95 -13.70
C THR A 143 34.50 26.21 -13.15
N SER A 144 33.96 26.17 -11.94
CA SER A 144 33.46 27.36 -11.24
C SER A 144 32.36 28.12 -12.00
N ASN A 145 31.55 27.41 -12.78
CA ASN A 145 30.35 27.95 -13.39
C ASN A 145 29.16 27.80 -12.44
N SER A 146 28.15 28.67 -12.57
CA SER A 146 26.93 28.64 -11.76
C SER A 146 25.72 28.39 -12.65
N ILE A 147 25.03 27.28 -12.42
CA ILE A 147 23.75 26.93 -13.04
C ILE A 147 22.68 27.16 -11.98
N GLY A 148 22.05 28.32 -12.06
CA GLY A 148 21.15 28.85 -11.05
C GLY A 148 21.87 29.52 -9.88
N ARG A 149 21.11 30.19 -9.00
CA ARG A 149 21.59 30.84 -7.77
C ARG A 149 20.50 30.85 -6.69
N SER A 150 20.88 31.28 -5.49
CA SER A 150 19.98 31.45 -4.34
C SER A 150 19.02 32.66 -4.42
N ALA A 151 19.13 33.52 -5.44
CA ALA A 151 18.19 34.62 -5.63
C ALA A 151 16.85 34.12 -6.21
N SER A 152 15.74 34.77 -5.86
CA SER A 152 14.44 34.45 -6.47
C SER A 152 14.48 34.67 -7.98
N GLY A 153 13.93 33.74 -8.76
CA GLY A 153 13.96 33.77 -10.23
C GLY A 153 15.31 33.41 -10.87
N ALA A 154 16.35 33.08 -10.09
CA ALA A 154 17.64 32.68 -10.67
C ALA A 154 17.72 31.20 -11.05
N GLY A 155 16.88 30.33 -10.48
CA GLY A 155 16.80 28.93 -10.87
C GLY A 155 16.33 28.78 -12.32
N ASN A 156 16.96 27.90 -13.08
CA ASN A 156 16.50 27.55 -14.43
C ASN A 156 15.38 26.52 -14.33
N THR A 157 14.46 26.50 -15.30
CA THR A 157 13.52 25.39 -15.51
C THR A 157 14.08 24.51 -16.64
N ILE A 158 14.38 23.26 -16.33
CA ILE A 158 15.07 22.33 -17.23
C ILE A 158 14.22 21.06 -17.35
N ALA A 159 13.63 20.84 -18.51
CA ALA A 159 12.70 19.74 -18.69
C ALA A 159 12.67 19.18 -20.11
N PHE A 160 12.17 17.94 -20.23
CA PHE A 160 11.90 17.26 -21.51
C PHE A 160 13.13 17.00 -22.39
N ASN A 161 14.34 17.16 -21.86
CA ASN A 161 15.55 16.85 -22.62
C ASN A 161 15.69 15.34 -22.84
N SER A 162 16.27 14.94 -23.96
CA SER A 162 16.38 13.53 -24.36
C SER A 162 17.47 12.76 -23.60
N ALA A 163 18.28 13.46 -22.81
CA ALA A 163 19.25 12.91 -21.86
C ALA A 163 19.03 13.51 -20.47
N ASN A 164 20.08 13.87 -19.73
CA ASN A 164 19.99 14.40 -18.38
C ASN A 164 19.49 15.85 -18.37
N GLY A 165 18.98 16.30 -17.23
CA GLY A 165 18.71 17.74 -17.03
C GLY A 165 20.02 18.54 -17.08
N ILE A 166 20.98 18.14 -16.24
CA ILE A 166 22.34 18.70 -16.21
C ILE A 166 23.34 17.55 -16.13
N ALA A 167 24.34 17.53 -16.99
CA ALA A 167 25.47 16.62 -16.87
C ALA A 167 26.78 17.39 -16.62
N VAL A 168 27.61 16.89 -15.69
CA VAL A 168 28.94 17.43 -15.40
C VAL A 168 29.96 16.31 -15.59
N VAL A 169 30.85 16.45 -16.55
CA VAL A 169 31.59 15.32 -17.12
C VAL A 169 33.09 15.58 -17.10
N ASP A 170 33.88 14.51 -16.99
CA ASP A 170 35.34 14.48 -16.85
C ASP A 170 35.88 14.93 -15.49
N ALA A 171 36.90 14.22 -14.99
CA ALA A 171 37.47 14.45 -13.65
C ALA A 171 38.07 15.84 -13.41
N THR A 172 38.29 16.64 -14.47
CA THR A 172 38.80 18.01 -14.37
C THR A 172 37.70 19.07 -14.27
N THR A 173 36.43 18.69 -14.43
CA THR A 173 35.28 19.60 -14.49
C THR A 173 34.71 19.81 -13.08
N LEU A 174 35.39 20.66 -12.32
CA LEU A 174 35.19 20.81 -10.87
C LEU A 174 34.50 22.13 -10.48
N ASN A 175 33.93 22.15 -9.28
CA ASN A 175 33.40 23.34 -8.62
C ASN A 175 32.27 24.04 -9.37
N ASN A 176 31.50 23.32 -10.18
CA ASN A 176 30.33 23.85 -10.84
C ASN A 176 29.14 23.80 -9.88
N THR A 177 28.58 24.97 -9.57
CA THR A 177 27.50 25.14 -8.61
C THR A 177 26.15 25.00 -9.30
N ILE A 178 25.26 24.19 -8.76
CA ILE A 178 23.90 23.96 -9.27
C ILE A 178 22.90 24.30 -8.16
N LEU A 179 22.13 25.37 -8.31
CA LEU A 179 21.24 25.84 -7.24
C LEU A 179 19.84 26.21 -7.75
N ARG A 180 18.82 25.78 -7.01
CA ARG A 180 17.39 26.12 -7.20
C ARG A 180 16.81 25.86 -8.59
N ASN A 181 17.45 25.03 -9.40
CA ASN A 181 16.88 24.66 -10.70
C ASN A 181 15.65 23.78 -10.48
N ALA A 182 14.60 24.05 -11.23
CA ALA A 182 13.45 23.16 -11.36
C ALA A 182 13.77 22.19 -12.50
N ILE A 183 14.19 20.98 -12.16
CA ILE A 183 14.61 19.95 -13.12
C ILE A 183 13.61 18.82 -13.07
N HIS A 184 12.94 18.54 -14.19
CA HIS A 184 11.92 17.49 -14.24
C HIS A 184 11.63 16.98 -15.65
N SER A 185 11.04 15.80 -15.78
CA SER A 185 10.57 15.22 -17.03
C SER A 185 11.65 15.07 -18.12
N ASN A 186 12.93 14.96 -17.75
CA ASN A 186 14.00 14.61 -18.69
C ASN A 186 14.01 13.09 -18.87
N ALA A 187 14.64 12.59 -19.93
CA ALA A 187 14.71 11.15 -20.19
C ALA A 187 15.80 10.44 -19.37
N GLY A 188 16.83 11.18 -18.95
CA GLY A 188 17.88 10.74 -18.03
C GLY A 188 17.68 11.30 -16.61
N LEU A 189 18.75 11.31 -15.81
CA LEU A 189 18.75 11.87 -14.45
C LEU A 189 18.57 13.40 -14.47
N GLY A 190 18.07 13.95 -13.37
CA GLY A 190 18.00 15.41 -13.20
C GLY A 190 19.39 16.06 -13.20
N ILE A 191 20.32 15.49 -12.43
CA ILE A 191 21.74 15.86 -12.41
C ILE A 191 22.53 14.54 -12.47
N ASP A 192 23.50 14.48 -13.36
CA ASP A 192 24.39 13.32 -13.55
C ASP A 192 25.84 13.79 -13.51
N LEU A 193 26.63 13.24 -12.59
CA LEU A 193 28.06 13.46 -12.51
C LEU A 193 28.77 12.29 -13.19
N ALA A 194 29.65 12.58 -14.13
CA ALA A 194 30.40 11.63 -14.95
C ALA A 194 29.62 10.85 -16.02
N GLU A 195 28.30 11.02 -16.15
CA GLU A 195 27.46 10.31 -17.13
C GLU A 195 27.53 8.78 -16.99
N ASP A 196 27.73 8.29 -15.76
CA ASP A 196 27.81 6.86 -15.46
C ASP A 196 26.58 6.34 -14.69
N GLY A 197 25.56 7.19 -14.58
CA GLY A 197 24.34 6.94 -13.83
C GLY A 197 24.44 7.52 -12.42
N ILE A 198 23.83 6.83 -11.46
CA ILE A 198 23.77 7.35 -10.09
C ILE A 198 25.15 7.18 -9.44
N THR A 199 25.74 8.30 -9.04
CA THR A 199 26.96 8.32 -8.25
C THR A 199 26.69 7.66 -6.90
N ARG A 200 27.51 6.67 -6.52
CA ARG A 200 27.32 5.96 -5.24
C ARG A 200 27.91 6.76 -4.10
N ASN A 201 27.13 6.95 -3.04
CA ASN A 201 27.67 7.49 -1.80
C ASN A 201 28.77 6.57 -1.24
N ASP A 202 29.97 7.09 -1.04
CA ASP A 202 31.10 6.40 -0.41
C ASP A 202 31.46 6.99 0.97
N ALA A 203 32.32 6.32 1.72
CA ALA A 203 32.65 6.78 3.08
C ALA A 203 33.47 8.07 3.03
N GLU A 204 32.95 9.13 3.66
CA GLU A 204 33.58 10.45 3.77
C GLU A 204 33.87 11.17 2.44
N ASP A 205 33.16 10.84 1.34
CA ASP A 205 33.33 11.48 0.01
C ASP A 205 34.76 11.30 -0.53
N ALA A 206 35.22 10.06 -0.59
CA ALA A 206 36.64 9.73 -0.81
C ALA A 206 37.03 9.67 -2.29
N ASP A 207 36.06 9.63 -3.19
CA ASP A 207 36.27 9.55 -4.61
C ASP A 207 36.59 10.91 -5.25
N SER A 208 36.92 10.86 -6.54
CA SER A 208 37.37 12.01 -7.30
C SER A 208 36.79 11.94 -8.70
N GLY A 209 36.37 13.07 -9.23
CA GLY A 209 35.71 13.13 -10.52
C GLY A 209 35.06 14.50 -10.72
N PRO A 210 34.14 14.64 -11.69
CA PRO A 210 33.37 15.86 -11.87
C PRO A 210 32.72 16.30 -10.56
N ASN A 211 32.88 17.57 -10.17
CA ASN A 211 32.43 18.06 -8.87
C ASN A 211 32.90 17.22 -7.65
N ASN A 212 34.02 16.51 -7.78
CA ASN A 212 34.52 15.51 -6.83
C ASN A 212 33.53 14.37 -6.53
N LEU A 213 32.55 14.11 -7.40
CA LEU A 213 31.51 13.09 -7.18
C LEU A 213 30.76 13.25 -5.85
N LEU A 214 30.67 14.52 -5.38
CA LEU A 214 30.15 14.87 -4.06
C LEU A 214 28.91 14.06 -3.68
N ASN A 215 29.02 13.27 -2.61
CA ASN A 215 27.96 12.43 -2.05
C ASN A 215 26.65 13.20 -1.90
N SER A 216 25.52 12.61 -2.28
CA SER A 216 24.21 13.23 -2.09
C SER A 216 23.71 13.02 -0.65
N ALA A 217 22.73 13.82 -0.24
CA ALA A 217 22.00 13.56 1.01
C ALA A 217 21.26 12.20 0.94
N VAL A 218 20.94 11.62 2.09
CA VAL A 218 20.04 10.46 2.21
C VAL A 218 18.79 10.91 2.96
N MET A 219 17.65 10.96 2.27
CA MET A 219 16.38 11.34 2.89
C MET A 219 15.86 10.22 3.78
N LEU A 220 15.64 10.50 5.07
CA LEU A 220 15.20 9.52 6.07
C LEU A 220 13.72 9.71 6.44
N ASN A 221 13.25 10.95 6.58
CA ASN A 221 11.88 11.23 6.95
C ASN A 221 11.42 12.61 6.44
N ALA A 222 10.14 12.72 6.10
CA ALA A 222 9.46 13.97 5.80
C ALA A 222 8.05 13.97 6.41
N VAL A 223 7.78 14.95 7.28
CA VAL A 223 6.52 15.05 8.03
C VAL A 223 5.93 16.46 7.88
N GLN A 224 4.65 16.53 7.49
CA GLN A 224 3.91 17.80 7.53
C GLN A 224 3.44 18.08 8.97
N ASN A 225 3.92 19.17 9.57
CA ASN A 225 3.58 19.61 10.92
C ASN A 225 2.94 21.00 10.89
N GLY A 226 1.61 21.04 10.75
CA GLY A 226 0.88 22.29 10.54
C GLY A 226 1.33 22.98 9.25
N ALA A 227 1.81 24.22 9.36
CA ALA A 227 2.33 24.99 8.22
C ALA A 227 3.80 24.69 7.86
N ASN A 228 4.46 23.79 8.60
CA ASN A 228 5.88 23.52 8.44
C ASN A 228 6.11 22.10 7.90
N LEU A 229 7.22 21.92 7.20
CA LEU A 229 7.71 20.61 6.76
C LEU A 229 8.95 20.23 7.59
N ASP A 230 8.83 19.19 8.40
CA ASP A 230 9.90 18.64 9.22
C ASP A 230 10.61 17.53 8.44
N LEU A 231 11.93 17.63 8.30
CA LEU A 231 12.77 16.76 7.48
C LEU A 231 13.88 16.14 8.33
N THR A 232 14.06 14.83 8.17
CA THR A 232 15.22 14.10 8.70
C THR A 232 15.99 13.53 7.52
N PHE A 233 17.30 13.76 7.49
CA PHE A 233 18.18 13.29 6.43
C PHE A 233 19.57 13.05 7.00
N ALA A 234 20.39 12.27 6.31
CA ALA A 234 21.77 12.04 6.68
C ALA A 234 22.75 12.46 5.59
N LEU A 235 23.94 12.90 5.99
CA LEU A 235 25.05 13.23 5.10
C LEU A 235 26.27 12.39 5.46
N ASP A 236 26.97 11.90 4.45
CA ASP A 236 28.31 11.30 4.57
C ASP A 236 29.27 12.15 3.74
N VAL A 237 29.86 13.15 4.38
CA VAL A 237 30.68 14.19 3.72
C VAL A 237 31.79 14.71 4.64
N PRO A 238 32.88 15.26 4.08
CA PRO A 238 33.96 15.87 4.83
C PRO A 238 33.51 16.98 5.79
N ALA A 239 34.41 17.32 6.72
CA ALA A 239 34.13 18.37 7.69
C ALA A 239 34.10 19.72 6.97
N GLY A 240 32.98 20.43 7.06
CA GLY A 240 32.75 21.60 6.24
C GLY A 240 31.36 22.17 6.39
N TRP A 241 31.09 23.24 5.65
CA TRP A 241 29.77 23.85 5.58
C TRP A 241 29.08 23.44 4.28
N TYR A 242 27.81 23.10 4.38
CA TYR A 242 27.01 22.60 3.26
C TYR A 242 25.66 23.31 3.22
N ARG A 243 25.24 23.65 2.02
CA ARG A 243 23.86 24.01 1.70
C ARG A 243 23.15 22.75 1.24
N VAL A 244 22.04 22.41 1.88
CA VAL A 244 21.14 21.34 1.45
C VAL A 244 19.88 21.97 0.89
N GLU A 245 19.54 21.68 -0.36
CA GLU A 245 18.33 22.14 -1.04
C GLU A 245 17.35 20.99 -1.19
N PHE A 246 16.10 21.20 -0.80
CA PHE A 246 15.05 20.19 -0.85
C PHE A 246 14.08 20.50 -1.97
N PHE A 247 13.67 19.46 -2.67
CA PHE A 247 12.80 19.54 -3.82
C PHE A 247 11.70 18.51 -3.72
N GLU A 248 10.56 18.81 -4.32
CA GLU A 248 9.48 17.86 -4.55
C GLU A 248 9.39 17.55 -6.04
N ASN A 249 9.19 16.27 -6.35
CA ASN A 249 8.66 15.84 -7.63
C ASN A 249 7.55 14.81 -7.42
N SER A 250 6.32 15.18 -7.76
CA SER A 250 5.16 14.30 -7.66
C SER A 250 5.04 13.32 -8.83
N ASP A 251 5.78 13.55 -9.90
CA ASP A 251 5.89 12.64 -11.03
C ASP A 251 7.02 11.63 -10.75
N VAL A 252 6.74 10.33 -10.87
CA VAL A 252 7.75 9.28 -10.66
C VAL A 252 8.75 9.33 -11.82
N ASP A 253 10.00 9.63 -11.51
CA ASP A 253 11.10 9.55 -12.47
C ASP A 253 11.29 8.10 -12.95
N PRO A 254 11.36 7.83 -14.28
CA PRO A 254 11.52 6.48 -14.81
C PRO A 254 12.78 5.73 -14.36
N THR A 255 13.82 6.44 -13.93
CA THR A 255 15.09 5.88 -13.44
C THR A 255 15.05 5.50 -11.96
N GLY A 256 14.03 5.96 -11.22
CA GLY A 256 13.86 5.70 -9.78
C GLY A 256 14.67 6.61 -8.85
N VAL A 257 15.45 7.55 -9.39
CA VAL A 257 16.20 8.57 -8.62
C VAL A 257 15.66 9.97 -8.92
N GLY A 258 15.53 10.79 -7.88
CA GLY A 258 14.59 11.91 -7.86
C GLY A 258 15.08 13.13 -8.62
N GLU A 259 14.43 13.49 -9.71
CA GLU A 259 14.41 14.88 -10.21
C GLU A 259 13.82 15.85 -9.16
N GLY A 260 14.07 17.17 -9.33
CA GLY A 260 13.62 18.22 -8.41
C GLY A 260 12.76 19.26 -9.11
N LYS A 261 11.45 19.05 -9.20
CA LYS A 261 10.52 19.92 -9.93
C LYS A 261 10.19 21.21 -9.17
N ILE A 262 9.91 21.11 -7.87
CA ILE A 262 9.48 22.23 -7.03
C ILE A 262 10.49 22.41 -5.91
N PHE A 263 11.17 23.56 -5.87
CA PHE A 263 12.04 23.91 -4.75
C PHE A 263 11.20 24.17 -3.49
N LEU A 264 11.40 23.35 -2.46
CA LEU A 264 10.69 23.44 -1.18
C LEU A 264 11.40 24.39 -0.21
N GLY A 265 12.73 24.43 -0.25
CA GLY A 265 13.52 25.24 0.65
C GLY A 265 14.94 24.74 0.79
N SER A 266 15.69 25.37 1.70
CA SER A 266 17.09 25.03 1.90
C SER A 266 17.54 25.32 3.31
N VAL A 267 18.58 24.63 3.75
CA VAL A 267 19.28 24.87 5.01
C VAL A 267 20.78 24.97 4.77
N THR A 268 21.46 25.75 5.60
CA THR A 268 22.93 25.73 5.70
C THR A 268 23.29 25.07 7.02
N LEU A 269 24.22 24.11 6.98
CA LEU A 269 24.65 23.36 8.16
C LEU A 269 26.13 23.01 8.08
N GLN A 270 26.69 22.61 9.22
CA GLN A 270 28.06 22.14 9.34
C GLN A 270 28.10 20.62 9.50
N SER A 271 28.91 19.94 8.68
CA SER A 271 29.33 18.55 8.91
C SER A 271 30.61 18.52 9.74
N THR A 272 30.70 17.58 10.67
CA THR A 272 31.89 17.35 11.50
C THR A 272 32.75 16.19 11.01
N ALA A 273 32.49 15.65 9.80
CA ALA A 273 33.08 14.39 9.30
C ALA A 273 33.02 13.24 10.32
N PRO A 274 31.84 12.85 10.82
CA PRO A 274 31.75 11.57 11.52
C PRO A 274 32.07 10.45 10.54
N ALA A 275 32.63 9.35 11.04
CA ALA A 275 32.76 8.14 10.24
C ALA A 275 31.34 7.65 9.86
N GLY A 276 31.01 7.71 8.56
CA GLY A 276 29.69 7.36 8.03
C GLY A 276 28.66 8.49 8.14
N TYR A 277 27.38 8.12 8.12
CA TYR A 277 26.26 9.05 8.05
C TYR A 277 26.03 9.86 9.34
N ALA A 278 25.99 11.19 9.22
CA ALA A 278 25.51 12.11 10.26
C ALA A 278 24.04 12.48 10.02
N THR A 279 23.16 12.20 10.98
CA THR A 279 21.73 12.54 10.88
C THR A 279 21.43 13.97 11.31
N TYR A 280 20.60 14.67 10.52
CA TYR A 280 20.15 16.02 10.78
C TYR A 280 18.63 16.12 10.75
N PHE A 281 18.08 16.86 11.70
CA PHE A 281 16.68 17.27 11.73
C PHE A 281 16.55 18.74 11.37
N ARG A 282 15.67 19.09 10.44
CA ARG A 282 15.44 20.47 10.00
C ARG A 282 13.97 20.73 9.71
N THR A 283 13.52 21.92 10.07
CA THR A 283 12.16 22.40 9.79
C THR A 283 12.20 23.47 8.71
N LEU A 284 11.46 23.29 7.63
CA LEU A 284 11.16 24.32 6.64
C LEU A 284 9.85 25.01 7.03
N ASN A 285 9.94 26.28 7.43
CA ASN A 285 8.77 27.03 7.92
C ASN A 285 7.89 27.53 6.78
N GLY A 286 6.56 27.36 6.90
CA GLY A 286 5.61 27.84 5.90
C GLY A 286 5.67 27.06 4.57
N VAL A 287 6.14 25.82 4.60
CA VAL A 287 6.29 24.94 3.43
C VAL A 287 5.29 23.79 3.54
N THR A 288 4.54 23.58 2.46
CA THR A 288 3.57 22.49 2.33
C THR A 288 3.72 21.90 0.93
N PRO A 289 4.41 20.76 0.78
CA PRO A 289 4.53 20.09 -0.51
C PRO A 289 3.18 19.51 -0.94
N SER A 290 3.01 19.24 -2.23
CA SER A 290 1.80 18.57 -2.75
C SER A 290 1.76 17.08 -2.43
N SER A 291 2.92 16.48 -2.15
CA SER A 291 3.14 15.09 -1.72
C SER A 291 4.36 15.01 -0.80
N LEU A 292 4.29 14.15 0.22
CA LEU A 292 5.48 13.81 1.03
C LEU A 292 6.36 12.77 0.31
N ASN A 293 5.79 11.92 -0.53
CA ASN A 293 6.56 11.05 -1.42
C ASN A 293 7.13 11.88 -2.57
N GLY A 294 8.37 11.61 -2.98
CA GLY A 294 9.01 12.36 -4.06
C GLY A 294 9.86 13.54 -3.58
N ILE A 295 10.14 13.64 -2.27
CA ILE A 295 11.04 14.67 -1.74
C ILE A 295 12.49 14.23 -1.92
N SER A 296 13.26 14.94 -2.74
CA SER A 296 14.69 14.73 -2.93
C SER A 296 15.50 15.91 -2.39
N ALA A 297 16.82 15.76 -2.32
CA ALA A 297 17.72 16.83 -1.93
C ALA A 297 19.02 16.83 -2.74
N THR A 298 19.58 18.01 -2.96
CA THR A 298 20.98 18.17 -3.38
C THR A 298 21.78 18.77 -2.22
N ILE A 299 23.09 18.51 -2.21
CA ILE A 299 24.02 19.22 -1.34
C ILE A 299 25.00 20.03 -2.16
N THR A 300 25.42 21.17 -1.63
CA THR A 300 26.41 22.04 -2.25
C THR A 300 27.38 22.54 -1.19
N ILE A 301 28.68 22.50 -1.48
CA ILE A 301 29.70 23.01 -0.56
C ILE A 301 29.54 24.52 -0.39
N ASP A 302 29.41 24.98 0.85
CA ASP A 302 29.40 26.39 1.22
C ASP A 302 30.83 26.85 1.58
N THR A 303 31.42 27.65 0.69
CA THR A 303 32.78 28.16 0.83
C THR A 303 32.86 29.45 1.67
N SER A 304 31.71 29.99 2.11
CA SER A 304 31.62 31.22 2.91
C SER A 304 31.69 30.98 4.42
N GLY A 305 31.91 29.74 4.86
CA GLY A 305 31.99 29.39 6.28
C GLY A 305 30.62 29.42 6.98
N GLY A 306 29.56 29.03 6.25
CA GLY A 306 28.20 28.94 6.79
C GLY A 306 27.34 30.19 6.57
N ALA A 307 27.87 31.23 5.91
CA ALA A 307 27.10 32.43 5.58
C ALA A 307 26.13 32.23 4.41
N GLY A 308 26.26 31.14 3.64
CA GLY A 308 25.42 30.85 2.47
C GLY A 308 25.56 31.87 1.34
N THR A 309 26.73 32.50 1.17
CA THR A 309 26.95 33.55 0.16
C THR A 309 27.90 33.17 -0.98
N SER A 310 28.71 32.13 -0.81
CA SER A 310 29.57 31.56 -1.86
C SER A 310 29.55 30.03 -1.81
N PHE A 311 29.55 29.41 -2.98
CA PHE A 311 29.34 27.98 -3.15
C PHE A 311 30.34 27.39 -4.16
N SER A 312 30.55 26.08 -4.12
CA SER A 312 31.31 25.34 -5.14
C SER A 312 30.53 24.11 -5.61
N ALA A 313 31.15 22.92 -5.60
CA ALA A 313 30.59 21.68 -6.13
C ALA A 313 29.21 21.36 -5.54
N THR A 314 28.33 20.86 -6.40
CA THR A 314 26.99 20.37 -6.07
C THR A 314 26.90 18.89 -6.43
N SER A 315 26.27 18.11 -5.55
CA SER A 315 25.96 16.68 -5.74
C SER A 315 24.86 16.46 -6.79
N GLU A 316 24.67 15.21 -7.18
CA GLU A 316 23.41 14.76 -7.76
C GLU A 316 22.24 14.90 -6.76
N PHE A 317 21.01 14.67 -7.24
CA PHE A 317 19.87 14.53 -6.34
C PHE A 317 19.96 13.23 -5.54
N SER A 318 19.54 13.28 -4.28
CA SER A 318 19.29 12.10 -3.48
C SER A 318 18.21 11.23 -4.11
N ASN A 319 18.19 9.95 -3.71
CA ASN A 319 16.96 9.16 -3.84
C ASN A 319 15.79 9.94 -3.24
N ALA A 320 14.66 9.94 -3.95
CA ALA A 320 13.47 10.57 -3.46
C ALA A 320 12.99 9.82 -2.21
N PHE A 321 12.56 10.56 -1.18
CA PHE A 321 11.90 9.97 -0.04
C PHE A 321 10.63 9.26 -0.52
N VAL A 322 10.61 7.95 -0.29
CA VAL A 322 9.43 7.10 -0.36
C VAL A 322 9.26 6.58 1.04
N GLY A 323 8.12 6.81 1.69
CA GLY A 323 7.90 6.36 3.07
C GLY A 323 8.37 4.92 3.26
N GLN A 324 9.43 4.73 4.06
CA GLN A 324 9.94 3.41 4.40
C GLN A 324 8.91 2.78 5.33
N ASN A 325 7.94 2.09 4.75
CA ASN A 325 6.84 1.47 5.48
C ASN A 325 7.10 -0.02 5.72
N VAL A 326 8.28 -0.56 5.42
CA VAL A 326 8.56 -2.01 5.47
C VAL A 326 9.57 -2.35 6.55
N ILE A 327 9.19 -3.24 7.46
CA ILE A 327 10.08 -3.87 8.43
C ILE A 327 10.06 -5.39 8.28
N THR A 328 11.24 -5.98 8.41
CA THR A 328 11.43 -7.43 8.31
C THR A 328 11.71 -8.01 9.68
N VAL A 329 10.84 -8.92 10.12
CA VAL A 329 11.08 -9.79 11.28
C VAL A 329 12.06 -10.88 10.86
N THR A 330 13.14 -11.04 11.60
CA THR A 330 14.25 -11.95 11.27
C THR A 330 14.56 -12.95 12.38
N SER A 331 13.68 -13.06 13.39
CA SER A 331 13.90 -13.97 14.52
C SER A 331 12.61 -14.57 15.06
N THR A 332 12.71 -15.79 15.57
CA THR A 332 11.66 -16.43 16.37
C THR A 332 11.70 -16.02 17.85
N THR A 333 12.72 -15.29 18.30
CA THR A 333 12.84 -14.82 19.68
C THR A 333 11.83 -13.71 19.98
N ASP A 334 11.18 -13.79 21.14
CA ASP A 334 10.29 -12.75 21.66
C ASP A 334 11.03 -11.86 22.66
N VAL A 335 12.05 -11.15 22.17
CA VAL A 335 12.87 -10.21 22.94
C VAL A 335 12.68 -8.80 22.37
N ALA A 336 12.61 -7.80 23.24
CA ALA A 336 12.60 -6.40 22.84
C ALA A 336 13.81 -5.69 23.43
N ASP A 337 14.84 -5.51 22.62
CA ASP A 337 16.10 -4.86 22.98
C ASP A 337 16.62 -3.86 21.93
N GLY A 338 15.99 -3.78 20.76
CA GLY A 338 16.21 -2.75 19.74
C GLY A 338 15.46 -1.44 19.97
N ASN A 339 15.82 -0.41 19.19
CA ASN A 339 15.24 0.92 19.31
C ASN A 339 13.90 1.04 18.57
N THR A 340 12.80 0.73 19.26
CA THR A 340 11.46 0.74 18.68
C THR A 340 10.80 2.13 18.60
N SER A 341 11.55 3.24 18.75
CA SER A 341 10.97 4.59 18.74
C SER A 341 10.44 5.04 17.37
N HIS A 342 10.89 4.38 16.30
CA HIS A 342 10.41 4.52 14.93
C HIS A 342 10.93 3.34 14.09
N LEU A 343 10.34 3.07 12.91
CA LEU A 343 10.77 1.97 12.02
C LEU A 343 12.26 2.07 11.64
N ILE A 344 12.70 3.27 11.25
CA ILE A 344 14.07 3.56 10.83
C ILE A 344 15.06 3.38 11.98
N GLU A 345 14.66 3.80 13.19
CA GLU A 345 15.50 3.67 14.38
C GLU A 345 15.73 2.20 14.72
N LEU A 346 14.71 1.35 14.58
CA LEU A 346 14.84 -0.09 14.77
C LEU A 346 15.71 -0.75 13.68
N MET A 347 15.71 -0.23 12.45
CA MET A 347 16.60 -0.71 11.39
C MET A 347 18.07 -0.30 11.63
N GLY A 348 18.30 0.84 12.27
CA GLY A 348 19.63 1.34 12.65
C GLY A 348 20.17 0.70 13.93
N ASP A 349 19.30 0.34 14.86
CA ASP A 349 19.61 -0.31 16.13
C ASP A 349 18.64 -1.47 16.39
N ARG A 350 19.04 -2.66 15.93
CA ARG A 350 18.31 -3.92 16.05
C ARG A 350 18.51 -4.61 17.41
N GLY A 351 19.04 -3.90 18.41
CA GLY A 351 19.28 -4.51 19.72
C GLY A 351 20.56 -5.35 19.79
N ALA A 352 20.77 -5.97 20.93
CA ALA A 352 22.02 -6.66 21.27
C ALA A 352 22.16 -8.01 20.56
N ASP A 353 21.05 -8.63 20.17
CA ASP A 353 21.02 -9.86 19.38
C ASP A 353 21.18 -9.62 17.86
N GLY A 354 21.03 -8.36 17.42
CA GLY A 354 21.22 -7.93 16.04
C GLY A 354 20.11 -8.36 15.09
N VAL A 355 18.97 -8.84 15.60
CA VAL A 355 17.82 -9.31 14.82
C VAL A 355 16.57 -8.53 15.21
N ILE A 356 15.52 -8.59 14.39
CA ILE A 356 14.25 -7.92 14.70
C ILE A 356 13.20 -8.98 15.06
N SER A 357 12.66 -8.89 16.27
CA SER A 357 11.52 -9.68 16.71
C SER A 357 10.19 -9.11 16.18
N LEU A 358 9.13 -9.92 16.18
CA LEU A 358 7.77 -9.43 15.87
C LEU A 358 7.30 -8.36 16.85
N ARG A 359 7.68 -8.47 18.13
CA ARG A 359 7.31 -7.50 19.17
C ARG A 359 7.88 -6.12 18.87
N GLU A 360 9.15 -6.07 18.47
CA GLU A 360 9.81 -4.82 18.09
C GLU A 360 9.22 -4.25 16.82
N ALA A 361 8.98 -5.10 15.81
CA ALA A 361 8.35 -4.68 14.57
C ALA A 361 6.98 -4.04 14.79
N ILE A 362 6.12 -4.64 15.62
CA ILE A 362 4.81 -4.06 15.99
C ILE A 362 5.00 -2.75 16.74
N THR A 363 5.93 -2.68 17.71
CA THR A 363 6.15 -1.47 18.50
C THR A 363 6.65 -0.31 17.65
N ALA A 364 7.62 -0.56 16.76
CA ALA A 364 8.14 0.42 15.83
C ALA A 364 7.09 0.84 14.80
N ALA A 365 6.27 -0.10 14.32
CA ALA A 365 5.16 0.21 13.43
C ALA A 365 4.12 1.13 14.09
N ASN A 366 3.77 0.89 15.36
CA ASN A 366 2.88 1.76 16.14
C ASN A 366 3.44 3.18 16.34
N ASN A 367 4.77 3.31 16.42
CA ASN A 367 5.46 4.60 16.57
C ASN A 367 5.79 5.28 15.23
N SER A 368 5.37 4.70 14.10
CA SER A 368 5.60 5.22 12.76
C SER A 368 4.29 5.64 12.11
N SER A 369 4.32 6.69 11.28
CA SER A 369 3.11 7.21 10.62
C SER A 369 2.85 6.52 9.27
N GLY A 370 1.58 6.44 8.87
CA GLY A 370 1.17 5.74 7.65
C GLY A 370 1.02 4.23 7.83
N THR A 371 0.56 3.54 6.79
CA THR A 371 0.37 2.08 6.83
C THR A 371 1.71 1.38 6.76
N GLN A 372 2.02 0.61 7.80
CA GLN A 372 3.26 -0.17 7.89
C GLN A 372 3.09 -1.57 7.31
N ILE A 373 4.19 -2.21 6.96
CA ILE A 373 4.29 -3.56 6.40
C ILE A 373 5.30 -4.31 7.24
N ILE A 374 4.83 -5.29 7.99
CA ILE A 374 5.62 -6.27 8.71
C ILE A 374 5.69 -7.51 7.83
N ARG A 375 6.88 -7.78 7.30
CA ARG A 375 7.22 -9.00 6.55
C ARG A 375 8.15 -9.89 7.38
N PHE A 376 8.34 -11.13 6.96
CA PHE A 376 9.16 -12.13 7.63
C PHE A 376 10.28 -12.59 6.68
N GLU A 377 11.47 -12.78 7.24
CA GLU A 377 12.63 -13.36 6.58
C GLU A 377 13.48 -14.01 7.68
N ILE A 378 12.96 -15.08 8.28
CA ILE A 378 13.63 -15.75 9.40
C ILE A 378 14.66 -16.72 8.82
N PRO A 379 15.97 -16.50 9.07
CA PRO A 379 17.03 -17.27 8.43
C PRO A 379 17.27 -18.65 9.06
N ASP A 380 16.66 -18.91 10.22
CA ASP A 380 16.75 -20.20 10.89
C ASP A 380 16.07 -21.29 10.06
N VAL A 381 16.39 -22.56 10.32
CA VAL A 381 15.71 -23.67 9.65
C VAL A 381 14.37 -23.96 10.32
N LEU A 382 13.35 -24.32 9.54
CA LEU A 382 12.06 -24.76 10.08
C LEU A 382 12.23 -25.91 11.09
N VAL A 383 11.59 -25.78 12.26
CA VAL A 383 11.51 -26.84 13.27
C VAL A 383 10.08 -27.32 13.35
N GLY A 384 9.85 -28.61 13.10
CA GLY A 384 8.48 -29.15 13.05
C GLY A 384 7.63 -28.57 11.91
N GLY A 385 8.27 -27.99 10.89
CA GLY A 385 7.61 -27.36 9.74
C GLY A 385 7.24 -25.89 9.94
N ALA A 386 7.67 -25.24 11.02
CA ALA A 386 7.32 -23.86 11.35
C ALA A 386 8.53 -23.05 11.84
N HIS A 387 8.40 -21.73 11.70
CA HIS A 387 9.11 -20.73 12.52
C HIS A 387 8.19 -20.35 13.68
N THR A 388 8.39 -21.00 14.82
CA THR A 388 7.53 -20.79 16.01
C THR A 388 8.07 -19.66 16.89
N ILE A 389 7.33 -18.56 16.95
CA ILE A 389 7.52 -17.46 17.90
C ILE A 389 6.76 -17.80 19.19
N VAL A 390 7.49 -18.25 20.22
CA VAL A 390 6.92 -18.51 21.55
C VAL A 390 6.87 -17.21 22.33
N LEU A 391 5.67 -16.71 22.58
CA LEU A 391 5.48 -15.45 23.29
C LEU A 391 5.58 -15.64 24.81
N THR A 392 6.24 -14.69 25.45
CA THR A 392 6.41 -14.66 26.92
C THR A 392 5.45 -13.70 27.61
N THR A 393 4.94 -12.71 26.87
CA THR A 393 3.95 -11.72 27.30
C THR A 393 3.03 -11.37 26.13
N ASP A 394 1.88 -10.75 26.40
CA ASP A 394 0.99 -10.24 25.35
C ASP A 394 1.79 -9.36 24.36
N LEU A 395 1.59 -9.54 23.05
CA LEU A 395 2.14 -8.62 22.05
C LEU A 395 1.56 -7.21 22.26
N PRO A 396 2.28 -6.14 21.88
CA PRO A 396 1.75 -4.79 21.94
C PRO A 396 0.46 -4.69 21.11
N ALA A 397 -0.54 -3.96 21.62
CA ALA A 397 -1.73 -3.63 20.85
C ALA A 397 -1.33 -2.85 19.60
N ILE A 398 -1.91 -3.18 18.45
CA ILE A 398 -1.66 -2.51 17.18
C ILE A 398 -2.53 -1.27 17.13
N THR A 399 -1.92 -0.08 17.08
CA THR A 399 -2.59 1.23 17.15
C THR A 399 -2.54 2.00 15.82
N GLY A 400 -1.76 1.54 14.85
CA GLY A 400 -1.68 2.09 13.49
C GLY A 400 -2.04 1.04 12.44
N ALA A 401 -2.42 1.49 11.23
CA ALA A 401 -2.72 0.58 10.12
C ALA A 401 -1.47 -0.22 9.75
N VAL A 402 -1.59 -1.55 9.66
CA VAL A 402 -0.45 -2.43 9.39
C VAL A 402 -0.84 -3.62 8.50
N ILE A 403 0.09 -4.03 7.65
CA ILE A 403 0.03 -5.28 6.90
C ILE A 403 1.03 -6.24 7.57
N ILE A 404 0.54 -7.31 8.18
CA ILE A 404 1.38 -8.39 8.71
C ILE A 404 1.25 -9.58 7.77
N ASP A 405 2.31 -9.89 7.04
CA ASP A 405 2.28 -10.90 5.97
C ASP A 405 3.33 -11.99 6.18
N GLY A 406 2.92 -13.10 6.80
CA GLY A 406 3.73 -14.29 6.99
C GLY A 406 4.08 -15.05 5.72
N THR A 407 3.43 -14.75 4.58
CA THR A 407 3.72 -15.41 3.29
C THR A 407 5.00 -14.88 2.63
N THR A 408 5.56 -13.80 3.19
CA THR A 408 6.79 -13.17 2.72
C THR A 408 8.06 -13.92 3.12
N ASP A 409 7.96 -14.81 4.11
CA ASP A 409 9.07 -15.65 4.52
C ASP A 409 9.53 -16.56 3.38
N THR A 410 10.84 -16.72 3.21
CA THR A 410 11.42 -17.46 2.10
C THR A 410 11.10 -18.95 2.12
N ASP A 411 10.77 -19.51 3.29
CA ASP A 411 10.38 -20.92 3.42
C ASP A 411 8.89 -21.16 3.15
N PHE A 412 8.09 -20.11 2.94
CA PHE A 412 6.66 -20.24 2.69
C PHE A 412 6.40 -21.00 1.38
N SER A 413 5.68 -22.12 1.47
CA SER A 413 5.35 -22.98 0.33
C SER A 413 3.85 -23.27 0.24
N GLY A 414 3.03 -22.22 0.30
CA GLY A 414 1.58 -22.29 0.07
C GLY A 414 0.74 -22.59 1.31
N THR A 415 1.35 -22.91 2.45
CA THR A 415 0.70 -23.02 3.76
C THR A 415 1.42 -22.13 4.77
N PRO A 416 0.70 -21.53 5.74
CA PRO A 416 1.30 -20.74 6.81
C PRO A 416 2.43 -21.49 7.53
N ILE A 417 3.55 -20.81 7.79
CA ILE A 417 4.71 -21.37 8.51
C ILE A 417 5.16 -20.53 9.71
N ILE A 418 4.68 -19.30 9.83
CA ILE A 418 4.96 -18.44 10.99
C ILE A 418 3.94 -18.75 12.08
N GLU A 419 4.35 -19.43 13.15
CA GLU A 419 3.49 -19.79 14.28
C GLU A 419 3.67 -18.81 15.44
N LEU A 420 2.60 -18.11 15.80
CA LEU A 420 2.48 -17.38 17.07
C LEU A 420 1.93 -18.34 18.13
N ASN A 421 2.77 -18.70 19.09
CA ASN A 421 2.43 -19.63 20.15
C ASN A 421 2.17 -18.89 21.47
N GLY A 422 0.90 -18.87 21.87
CA GLY A 422 0.42 -18.16 23.05
C GLY A 422 0.41 -18.94 24.36
N THR A 423 1.07 -20.11 24.45
CA THR A 423 0.96 -21.02 25.63
C THR A 423 1.21 -20.34 26.99
N SER A 424 2.06 -19.30 27.02
CA SER A 424 2.40 -18.54 28.23
C SER A 424 1.66 -17.20 28.37
N VAL A 425 0.68 -16.94 27.49
CA VAL A 425 0.06 -15.63 27.27
C VAL A 425 -1.44 -15.72 27.55
N SER A 426 -1.96 -14.88 28.46
CA SER A 426 -3.38 -14.87 28.80
C SER A 426 -4.24 -13.99 27.89
N GLY A 427 -3.63 -13.07 27.14
CA GLY A 427 -4.30 -12.17 26.23
C GLY A 427 -4.59 -12.76 24.85
N HIS A 428 -4.79 -11.86 23.88
CA HIS A 428 -5.06 -12.19 22.49
C HIS A 428 -3.78 -12.49 21.71
N GLY A 429 -3.89 -13.20 20.58
CA GLY A 429 -2.77 -13.37 19.66
C GLY A 429 -2.36 -12.04 19.01
N LEU A 430 -3.29 -11.44 18.27
CA LEU A 430 -3.15 -10.08 17.74
C LEU A 430 -4.34 -9.23 18.18
N HIS A 431 -4.06 -8.05 18.74
CA HIS A 431 -5.07 -7.10 19.18
C HIS A 431 -4.95 -5.80 18.37
N PHE A 432 -5.97 -5.50 17.56
CA PHE A 432 -6.06 -4.30 16.74
C PHE A 432 -6.92 -3.26 17.44
N ASP A 433 -6.31 -2.23 18.02
CA ASP A 433 -6.98 -1.18 18.78
C ASP A 433 -7.38 -0.01 17.86
N SER A 434 -8.05 1.00 18.42
CA SER A 434 -8.38 2.24 17.72
C SER A 434 -7.16 2.85 17.02
N GLY A 435 -7.36 3.30 15.76
CA GLY A 435 -6.29 3.81 14.89
C GLY A 435 -5.71 2.78 13.92
N SER A 436 -5.91 1.48 14.17
CA SER A 436 -5.40 0.41 13.30
C SER A 436 -6.28 0.01 12.11
N GLY A 437 -7.25 0.86 11.74
CA GLY A 437 -8.20 0.53 10.68
C GLY A 437 -7.53 0.38 9.32
N GLY A 438 -8.02 -0.54 8.49
CA GLY A 438 -7.41 -0.85 7.18
C GLY A 438 -6.26 -1.86 7.26
N SER A 439 -6.06 -2.54 8.39
CA SER A 439 -4.97 -3.50 8.55
C SER A 439 -5.23 -4.82 7.83
N THR A 440 -4.16 -5.54 7.51
CA THR A 440 -4.22 -6.88 6.90
C THR A 440 -3.39 -7.87 7.71
N VAL A 441 -3.94 -9.07 7.94
CA VAL A 441 -3.19 -10.20 8.51
C VAL A 441 -3.26 -11.38 7.54
N ARG A 442 -2.09 -11.86 7.13
CA ARG A 442 -1.97 -12.99 6.20
C ARG A 442 -0.92 -14.01 6.61
N GLY A 443 -1.22 -15.29 6.38
CA GLY A 443 -0.22 -16.35 6.35
C GLY A 443 0.34 -16.73 7.71
N LEU A 444 -0.39 -16.48 8.80
CA LEU A 444 0.04 -16.80 10.17
C LEU A 444 -0.69 -18.03 10.71
N VAL A 445 -0.02 -18.77 11.59
CA VAL A 445 -0.63 -19.73 12.50
C VAL A 445 -0.73 -19.08 13.88
N ILE A 446 -1.92 -19.02 14.48
CA ILE A 446 -2.17 -18.32 15.75
C ILE A 446 -2.93 -19.24 16.69
N ASN A 447 -2.26 -19.71 17.74
CA ASN A 447 -2.81 -20.78 18.58
C ASN A 447 -2.39 -20.67 20.05
N ARG A 448 -3.10 -21.42 20.91
CA ARG A 448 -2.86 -21.55 22.35
C ARG A 448 -2.93 -20.26 23.18
N PHE A 449 -3.55 -19.20 22.67
CA PHE A 449 -3.73 -17.95 23.43
C PHE A 449 -4.83 -18.05 24.48
N GLY A 450 -4.67 -17.34 25.60
CA GLY A 450 -5.68 -17.25 26.68
C GLY A 450 -6.90 -16.37 26.36
N GLY A 451 -6.87 -15.64 25.25
CA GLY A 451 -7.98 -14.88 24.69
C GLY A 451 -8.35 -15.35 23.28
N ALA A 452 -8.84 -14.42 22.46
CA ALA A 452 -9.07 -14.68 21.04
C ALA A 452 -7.75 -14.73 20.25
N GLY A 453 -7.68 -15.56 19.19
CA GLY A 453 -6.53 -15.58 18.28
C GLY A 453 -6.29 -14.21 17.64
N ILE A 454 -7.33 -13.65 16.99
CA ILE A 454 -7.31 -12.28 16.47
C ILE A 454 -8.49 -11.50 17.06
N ASN A 455 -8.24 -10.29 17.55
CA ASN A 455 -9.26 -9.43 18.13
C ASN A 455 -9.23 -8.02 17.51
N LEU A 456 -10.36 -7.60 16.94
CA LEU A 456 -10.49 -6.37 16.15
C LEU A 456 -11.36 -5.31 16.84
N PHE A 457 -10.77 -4.15 17.12
CA PHE A 457 -11.39 -2.93 17.64
C PHE A 457 -11.24 -1.73 16.68
N SER A 458 -10.98 -2.00 15.39
CA SER A 458 -10.87 -1.01 14.32
C SER A 458 -11.55 -1.49 13.03
N ALA A 459 -11.98 -0.56 12.17
CA ALA A 459 -12.74 -0.86 10.96
C ALA A 459 -11.87 -1.21 9.75
N GLY A 460 -12.46 -1.88 8.75
CA GLY A 460 -11.86 -2.07 7.42
C GLY A 460 -10.70 -3.07 7.38
N ASN A 461 -10.63 -4.01 8.32
CA ASN A 461 -9.52 -4.96 8.39
C ASN A 461 -9.74 -6.16 7.46
N THR A 462 -8.65 -6.76 6.97
CA THR A 462 -8.66 -7.95 6.11
C THR A 462 -7.89 -9.09 6.76
N ILE A 463 -8.55 -10.21 7.02
CA ILE A 463 -7.95 -11.40 7.66
C ILE A 463 -8.04 -12.55 6.66
N VAL A 464 -6.91 -13.01 6.12
CA VAL A 464 -6.88 -13.98 5.00
C VAL A 464 -5.75 -14.99 5.12
N GLY A 465 -5.98 -16.24 4.72
CA GLY A 465 -4.90 -17.24 4.62
C GLY A 465 -4.26 -17.63 5.96
N ASN A 466 -4.96 -17.47 7.09
CA ASN A 466 -4.43 -17.78 8.43
C ASN A 466 -4.99 -19.10 8.98
N TYR A 467 -4.19 -19.80 9.79
CA TYR A 467 -4.64 -20.95 10.58
C TYR A 467 -4.79 -20.53 12.05
N ILE A 468 -6.00 -20.60 12.59
CA ILE A 468 -6.33 -20.01 13.89
C ILE A 468 -6.96 -21.07 14.78
N GLY A 469 -6.21 -21.45 15.83
CA GLY A 469 -6.56 -22.52 16.77
C GLY A 469 -6.08 -23.92 16.38
N THR A 470 -5.26 -24.05 15.33
CA THR A 470 -4.67 -25.33 14.89
C THR A 470 -3.14 -25.26 14.85
N ASP A 471 -2.49 -26.38 14.57
CA ASP A 471 -1.06 -26.45 14.30
C ASP A 471 -0.69 -25.92 12.91
N VAL A 472 0.61 -25.91 12.60
CA VAL A 472 1.12 -25.45 11.31
C VAL A 472 0.59 -26.26 10.12
N THR A 473 0.20 -27.52 10.34
CA THR A 473 -0.43 -28.34 9.30
C THR A 473 -1.93 -28.05 9.14
N GLY A 474 -2.54 -27.39 10.12
CA GLY A 474 -3.97 -27.14 10.18
C GLY A 474 -4.80 -28.40 10.46
N THR A 475 -4.19 -29.47 10.98
CA THR A 475 -4.84 -30.78 11.19
C THR A 475 -4.92 -31.20 12.66
N LEU A 476 -4.22 -30.51 13.55
CA LEU A 476 -4.26 -30.75 15.00
C LEU A 476 -4.89 -29.56 15.74
N ASP A 477 -5.76 -29.87 16.70
CA ASP A 477 -6.33 -28.89 17.63
C ASP A 477 -5.26 -28.34 18.59
N LEU A 478 -5.05 -27.03 18.55
CA LEU A 478 -4.22 -26.27 19.47
C LEU A 478 -4.95 -24.97 19.88
N GLY A 479 -6.25 -25.09 20.10
CA GLY A 479 -7.18 -23.99 20.25
C GLY A 479 -6.72 -22.83 21.13
N ASN A 480 -7.10 -21.63 20.71
CA ASN A 480 -7.15 -20.50 21.63
C ASN A 480 -8.27 -20.75 22.65
N THR A 481 -8.11 -20.32 23.90
CA THR A 481 -9.16 -20.52 24.91
C THR A 481 -10.40 -19.67 24.65
N GLY A 482 -10.24 -18.54 23.95
CA GLY A 482 -11.31 -17.65 23.49
C GLY A 482 -11.77 -17.95 22.06
N GLN A 483 -12.23 -16.91 21.34
CA GLN A 483 -12.65 -17.06 19.94
C GLN A 483 -11.46 -17.27 19.01
N GLY A 484 -11.66 -17.86 17.84
CA GLY A 484 -10.64 -17.78 16.79
C GLY A 484 -10.45 -16.32 16.34
N ILE A 485 -11.53 -15.72 15.83
CA ILE A 485 -11.57 -14.32 15.41
C ILE A 485 -12.72 -13.59 16.14
N SER A 486 -12.40 -12.49 16.82
CA SER A 486 -13.36 -11.60 17.48
C SER A 486 -13.42 -10.25 16.75
N ILE A 487 -14.61 -9.92 16.23
CA ILE A 487 -14.89 -8.68 15.47
C ILE A 487 -15.90 -7.86 16.29
N THR A 488 -15.40 -6.82 16.95
CA THR A 488 -16.24 -6.00 17.84
C THR A 488 -17.08 -5.00 17.07
N SER A 489 -18.07 -4.39 17.72
CA SER A 489 -19.07 -3.54 17.06
C SER A 489 -18.50 -2.33 16.30
N VAL A 490 -17.29 -1.90 16.64
CA VAL A 490 -16.58 -0.80 15.96
C VAL A 490 -15.83 -1.26 14.70
N ALA A 491 -15.59 -2.56 14.54
CA ALA A 491 -14.78 -3.14 13.47
C ALA A 491 -15.57 -3.39 12.17
N THR A 492 -16.33 -2.38 11.72
CA THR A 492 -17.18 -2.48 10.53
C THR A 492 -16.38 -2.63 9.24
N GLY A 493 -16.98 -3.21 8.20
CA GLY A 493 -16.30 -3.38 6.90
C GLY A 493 -15.15 -4.39 6.92
N THR A 494 -15.09 -5.26 7.95
CA THR A 494 -14.06 -6.29 8.04
C THR A 494 -14.32 -7.41 7.02
N ILE A 495 -13.26 -7.88 6.38
CA ILE A 495 -13.27 -9.03 5.48
C ILE A 495 -12.51 -10.18 6.14
N VAL A 496 -13.16 -11.34 6.24
CA VAL A 496 -12.57 -12.59 6.71
C VAL A 496 -12.62 -13.60 5.58
N GLY A 497 -11.46 -13.91 5.03
CA GLY A 497 -11.24 -14.84 3.94
C GLY A 497 -11.40 -14.21 2.55
N GLY A 498 -11.40 -15.05 1.53
CA GLY A 498 -11.44 -14.64 0.12
C GLY A 498 -11.88 -15.79 -0.78
N THR A 499 -11.92 -15.56 -2.09
CA THR A 499 -12.40 -16.55 -3.07
C THR A 499 -11.33 -17.56 -3.49
N THR A 500 -10.07 -17.34 -3.10
CA THR A 500 -8.94 -18.20 -3.47
C THR A 500 -8.57 -19.14 -2.31
N ALA A 501 -7.89 -20.25 -2.61
CA ALA A 501 -7.36 -21.12 -1.57
C ALA A 501 -6.30 -20.43 -0.69
N ALA A 502 -5.55 -19.46 -1.25
CA ALA A 502 -4.55 -18.69 -0.53
C ALA A 502 -5.16 -17.72 0.49
N ASP A 503 -6.37 -17.20 0.22
CA ASP A 503 -7.05 -16.28 1.15
C ASP A 503 -7.89 -17.00 2.21
N ARG A 504 -8.07 -18.32 2.10
CA ARG A 504 -8.89 -19.12 3.02
C ARG A 504 -8.28 -19.15 4.42
N ASN A 505 -9.03 -18.69 5.41
CA ASN A 505 -8.67 -18.98 6.80
C ASN A 505 -9.19 -20.35 7.21
N VAL A 506 -8.44 -21.01 8.09
CA VAL A 506 -8.87 -22.20 8.84
C VAL A 506 -9.05 -21.78 10.29
N VAL A 507 -10.29 -21.74 10.77
CA VAL A 507 -10.66 -21.25 12.11
C VAL A 507 -11.31 -22.39 12.90
N SER A 508 -10.47 -23.17 13.58
CA SER A 508 -10.82 -24.50 14.08
C SER A 508 -10.12 -24.78 15.41
N GLY A 509 -10.65 -25.72 16.20
CA GLY A 509 -10.08 -26.12 17.50
C GLY A 509 -10.23 -25.09 18.63
N ASN A 510 -10.70 -23.87 18.36
CA ASN A 510 -10.79 -22.84 19.40
C ASN A 510 -11.79 -23.24 20.50
N HIS A 511 -11.42 -23.03 21.76
CA HIS A 511 -12.27 -23.34 22.91
C HIS A 511 -13.34 -22.28 23.21
N GLY A 512 -13.60 -21.40 22.24
CA GLY A 512 -14.74 -20.49 22.19
C GLY A 512 -15.49 -20.59 20.85
N LEU A 513 -15.85 -19.44 20.30
CA LEU A 513 -16.49 -19.33 18.98
C LEU A 513 -15.42 -19.42 17.89
N GLY A 514 -15.74 -19.90 16.69
CA GLY A 514 -14.81 -19.81 15.56
C GLY A 514 -14.62 -18.34 15.15
N ILE A 515 -15.62 -17.78 14.48
CA ILE A 515 -15.65 -16.37 14.05
C ILE A 515 -16.85 -15.69 14.71
N ALA A 516 -16.61 -14.65 15.50
CA ALA A 516 -17.66 -13.89 16.18
C ALA A 516 -17.68 -12.44 15.69
N THR A 517 -18.82 -11.97 15.20
CA THR A 517 -19.02 -10.57 14.81
C THR A 517 -20.19 -9.91 15.50
N SER A 518 -19.90 -8.72 16.02
CA SER A 518 -20.88 -7.72 16.48
C SER A 518 -20.80 -6.43 15.64
N ALA A 519 -19.98 -6.41 14.59
CA ALA A 519 -19.83 -5.32 13.63
C ALA A 519 -20.83 -5.44 12.48
N ASN A 520 -21.27 -4.32 11.93
CA ASN A 520 -22.05 -4.31 10.69
C ASN A 520 -21.15 -4.38 9.46
N ASN A 521 -21.71 -4.78 8.31
CA ASN A 521 -21.01 -4.83 7.02
C ASN A 521 -19.75 -5.71 7.05
N THR A 522 -19.76 -6.79 7.82
CA THR A 522 -18.69 -7.80 7.79
C THR A 522 -18.93 -8.76 6.62
N THR A 523 -17.87 -9.10 5.89
CA THR A 523 -17.90 -10.18 4.89
C THR A 523 -17.10 -11.35 5.40
N ILE A 524 -17.73 -12.51 5.58
CA ILE A 524 -17.08 -13.77 5.96
C ILE A 524 -17.23 -14.72 4.79
N GLN A 525 -16.17 -14.98 4.03
CA GLN A 525 -16.23 -15.76 2.79
C GLN A 525 -15.04 -16.72 2.63
N GLY A 526 -15.31 -17.88 2.04
CA GLY A 526 -14.29 -18.84 1.62
C GLY A 526 -13.48 -19.46 2.75
N ASN A 527 -13.96 -19.42 4.00
CA ASN A 527 -13.26 -19.95 5.16
C ASN A 527 -13.63 -21.41 5.45
N TYR A 528 -12.71 -22.14 6.09
CA TYR A 528 -13.01 -23.39 6.78
C TYR A 528 -13.15 -23.12 8.28
N VAL A 529 -14.27 -23.51 8.86
CA VAL A 529 -14.58 -23.25 10.27
C VAL A 529 -14.98 -24.55 10.96
N GLY A 530 -14.22 -24.93 11.99
CA GLY A 530 -14.41 -26.21 12.70
C GLY A 530 -13.90 -27.44 11.94
N LEU A 531 -13.15 -27.23 10.86
CA LEU A 531 -12.66 -28.24 9.92
C LEU A 531 -11.14 -28.13 9.78
N SER A 532 -10.44 -29.23 9.51
CA SER A 532 -9.02 -29.25 9.19
C SER A 532 -8.70 -28.52 7.87
N ALA A 533 -7.46 -28.10 7.70
CA ALA A 533 -7.01 -27.38 6.50
C ALA A 533 -7.13 -28.21 5.21
N ASP A 534 -6.98 -29.54 5.28
CA ASP A 534 -7.20 -30.45 4.16
C ASP A 534 -8.69 -30.60 3.79
N GLY A 535 -9.60 -30.18 4.67
CA GLY A 535 -11.04 -30.26 4.47
C GLY A 535 -11.64 -31.63 4.79
N ASN A 536 -10.88 -32.56 5.36
CA ASN A 536 -11.30 -33.96 5.50
C ASN A 536 -11.74 -34.35 6.92
N SER A 537 -11.38 -33.58 7.95
CA SER A 537 -11.59 -33.96 9.35
C SER A 537 -12.16 -32.83 10.18
N ALA A 538 -13.19 -33.13 10.98
CA ALA A 538 -13.73 -32.15 11.91
C ALA A 538 -12.73 -31.84 13.05
N ILE A 539 -12.47 -30.55 13.26
CA ILE A 539 -11.71 -29.99 14.38
C ILE A 539 -12.58 -28.88 14.97
N TYR A 540 -13.68 -29.27 15.61
CA TYR A 540 -14.72 -28.35 16.03
C TYR A 540 -14.18 -27.25 16.94
N ASN A 541 -14.70 -26.03 16.76
CA ASN A 541 -14.67 -25.07 17.86
C ASN A 541 -15.63 -25.56 18.95
N THR A 542 -15.35 -25.30 20.23
CA THR A 542 -16.15 -25.88 21.34
C THR A 542 -17.55 -25.28 21.46
N THR A 543 -17.82 -24.17 20.75
CA THR A 543 -19.15 -23.56 20.67
C THR A 543 -19.60 -23.36 19.21
N TYR A 544 -20.21 -22.22 18.85
CA TYR A 544 -20.69 -21.97 17.50
C TYR A 544 -19.53 -21.72 16.53
N GLY A 545 -19.68 -22.19 15.28
CA GLY A 545 -18.71 -21.93 14.23
C GLY A 545 -18.62 -20.44 13.90
N ILE A 546 -19.73 -19.87 13.43
CA ILE A 546 -19.88 -18.45 13.13
C ILE A 546 -21.02 -17.87 13.99
N TYR A 547 -20.74 -16.77 14.69
CA TYR A 547 -21.67 -16.07 15.56
C TYR A 547 -21.87 -14.63 15.09
N VAL A 548 -23.11 -14.23 14.89
CA VAL A 548 -23.48 -12.91 14.36
C VAL A 548 -24.56 -12.29 15.23
N SER A 549 -24.26 -11.14 15.85
CA SER A 549 -25.21 -10.35 16.63
C SER A 549 -25.44 -8.93 16.08
N SER A 550 -25.11 -8.73 14.81
CA SER A 550 -25.09 -7.45 14.11
C SER A 550 -25.74 -7.56 12.73
N SER A 551 -25.89 -6.42 12.05
CA SER A 551 -26.69 -6.30 10.84
C SER A 551 -25.86 -6.25 9.56
N THR A 552 -26.53 -6.50 8.43
CA THR A 552 -26.01 -6.29 7.07
C THR A 552 -24.68 -7.00 6.78
N ASN A 553 -24.45 -8.16 7.42
CA ASN A 553 -23.28 -8.98 7.14
C ASN A 553 -23.56 -9.95 6.00
N MET A 554 -22.49 -10.27 5.25
CA MET A 554 -22.47 -11.27 4.20
C MET A 554 -21.70 -12.50 4.70
N ILE A 555 -22.37 -13.65 4.74
CA ILE A 555 -21.76 -14.94 5.08
C ILE A 555 -21.81 -15.78 3.80
N GLY A 556 -20.65 -15.95 3.19
CA GLY A 556 -20.44 -16.59 1.90
C GLY A 556 -20.42 -15.59 0.76
N GLY A 557 -20.96 -15.98 -0.40
CA GLY A 557 -21.01 -15.12 -1.59
C GLY A 557 -21.32 -15.91 -2.86
N THR A 558 -21.55 -15.20 -3.97
CA THR A 558 -21.89 -15.82 -5.27
C THR A 558 -20.68 -16.16 -6.13
N SER A 559 -19.51 -15.60 -5.83
CA SER A 559 -18.27 -15.93 -6.52
C SER A 559 -17.83 -17.36 -6.20
N ALA A 560 -17.28 -18.08 -7.18
CA ALA A 560 -16.69 -19.38 -6.92
C ALA A 560 -15.63 -19.27 -5.82
N GLY A 561 -15.68 -20.17 -4.83
CA GLY A 561 -14.79 -20.15 -3.66
C GLY A 561 -15.19 -19.18 -2.54
N ALA A 562 -16.23 -18.35 -2.69
CA ALA A 562 -16.72 -17.46 -1.62
C ALA A 562 -17.50 -18.21 -0.52
N GLY A 563 -17.98 -19.42 -0.79
CA GLY A 563 -18.70 -20.23 0.17
C GLY A 563 -17.84 -20.64 1.37
N ASN A 564 -18.32 -20.42 2.59
CA ASN A 564 -17.68 -20.99 3.77
C ASN A 564 -18.06 -22.47 3.91
N VAL A 565 -17.14 -23.27 4.44
CA VAL A 565 -17.40 -24.66 4.84
C VAL A 565 -17.33 -24.72 6.36
N VAL A 566 -18.45 -25.06 7.00
CA VAL A 566 -18.62 -24.93 8.44
C VAL A 566 -19.15 -26.22 9.03
N VAL A 567 -18.45 -26.76 10.01
CA VAL A 567 -18.90 -27.91 10.80
C VAL A 567 -18.86 -27.56 12.28
N ALA A 568 -19.83 -28.07 13.06
CA ALA A 568 -20.01 -27.68 14.45
C ALA A 568 -20.15 -28.91 15.36
N ALA A 569 -19.72 -28.72 16.62
CA ALA A 569 -19.87 -29.70 17.68
C ALA A 569 -21.34 -29.89 18.08
N ASN A 570 -21.60 -30.96 18.84
CA ASN A 570 -22.93 -31.25 19.38
C ASN A 570 -23.46 -30.08 20.23
N SER A 571 -24.78 -29.86 20.16
CA SER A 571 -25.50 -28.79 20.89
C SER A 571 -25.23 -27.36 20.43
N TYR A 572 -24.40 -27.15 19.41
CA TYR A 572 -24.10 -25.84 18.83
C TYR A 572 -24.44 -25.79 17.34
N GLY A 573 -24.46 -24.57 16.81
CA GLY A 573 -24.74 -24.29 15.40
C GLY A 573 -23.47 -24.03 14.58
N GLY A 574 -23.51 -24.38 13.29
CA GLY A 574 -22.53 -23.90 12.32
C GLY A 574 -22.57 -22.38 12.21
N LEU A 575 -23.76 -21.82 11.98
CA LEU A 575 -24.03 -20.38 12.03
C LEU A 575 -25.11 -20.06 13.08
N TYR A 576 -24.89 -19.03 13.90
CA TYR A 576 -25.86 -18.52 14.88
C TYR A 576 -26.09 -17.00 14.72
N LEU A 577 -27.28 -16.64 14.26
CA LEU A 577 -27.78 -15.27 14.15
C LEU A 577 -28.67 -14.96 15.36
N THR A 578 -28.31 -13.99 16.20
CA THR A 578 -29.03 -13.79 17.48
C THR A 578 -29.11 -12.33 17.94
N GLY A 579 -30.20 -12.00 18.64
CA GLY A 579 -30.43 -10.68 19.24
C GLY A 579 -30.97 -9.64 18.25
N ALA A 580 -31.45 -8.53 18.79
CA ALA A 580 -32.11 -7.47 18.02
C ALA A 580 -31.21 -6.76 16.98
N GLY A 581 -29.89 -6.91 17.11
CA GLY A 581 -28.92 -6.40 16.14
C GLY A 581 -28.74 -7.30 14.92
N ALA A 582 -29.09 -8.59 15.00
CA ALA A 582 -28.92 -9.55 13.91
C ALA A 582 -30.00 -9.40 12.83
N THR A 583 -29.90 -8.33 12.05
CA THR A 583 -30.90 -7.98 11.03
C THR A 583 -30.32 -7.87 9.63
N SER A 584 -31.13 -8.23 8.63
CA SER A 584 -30.76 -8.08 7.21
C SER A 584 -29.42 -8.72 6.84
N ASN A 585 -29.03 -9.81 7.50
CA ASN A 585 -27.85 -10.57 7.13
C ASN A 585 -28.18 -11.51 5.97
N THR A 586 -27.19 -11.73 5.10
CA THR A 586 -27.31 -12.58 3.92
C THR A 586 -26.36 -13.76 4.05
N VAL A 587 -26.91 -14.98 3.98
CA VAL A 587 -26.18 -16.24 4.10
C VAL A 587 -26.35 -17.02 2.81
N ILE A 588 -25.33 -17.02 1.94
CA ILE A 588 -25.44 -17.57 0.58
C ILE A 588 -24.19 -18.34 0.15
N GLY A 589 -24.36 -19.39 -0.64
CA GLY A 589 -23.26 -20.13 -1.25
C GLY A 589 -22.43 -20.98 -0.28
N ASN A 590 -22.89 -21.21 0.96
CA ASN A 590 -22.12 -21.93 1.99
C ASN A 590 -22.42 -23.43 2.03
N ILE A 591 -21.52 -24.19 2.66
CA ILE A 591 -21.70 -25.60 3.02
C ILE A 591 -21.67 -25.73 4.54
N PHE A 592 -22.74 -26.27 5.13
CA PHE A 592 -22.88 -26.51 6.56
C PHE A 592 -23.02 -28.01 6.84
N GLY A 593 -22.09 -28.56 7.62
CA GLY A 593 -22.09 -29.95 8.10
C GLY A 593 -21.45 -30.98 7.15
N LEU A 594 -20.96 -30.56 5.99
CA LEU A 594 -20.25 -31.43 5.04
C LEU A 594 -18.79 -30.98 4.82
N ASP A 595 -18.03 -31.81 4.13
CA ASP A 595 -16.71 -31.48 3.58
C ASP A 595 -16.80 -30.44 2.44
N PRO A 596 -15.68 -29.87 1.97
CA PRO A 596 -15.67 -28.85 0.93
C PRO A 596 -16.16 -29.34 -0.44
N THR A 597 -16.17 -30.66 -0.69
CA THR A 597 -16.77 -31.22 -1.91
C THR A 597 -18.30 -31.30 -1.82
N GLY A 598 -18.86 -31.18 -0.61
CA GLY A 598 -20.28 -31.29 -0.33
C GLY A 598 -20.80 -32.71 -0.51
N THR A 599 -19.96 -33.73 -0.30
CA THR A 599 -20.30 -35.15 -0.52
C THR A 599 -20.09 -36.05 0.70
N VAL A 600 -19.38 -35.56 1.72
CA VAL A 600 -19.10 -36.31 2.96
C VAL A 600 -19.64 -35.54 4.16
N ALA A 601 -20.47 -36.19 4.98
CA ALA A 601 -20.95 -35.62 6.23
C ALA A 601 -19.84 -35.59 7.29
N LEU A 602 -19.63 -34.42 7.88
CA LEU A 602 -18.62 -34.15 8.91
C LEU A 602 -19.21 -33.44 10.15
N GLY A 603 -20.46 -32.99 10.09
CA GLY A 603 -21.15 -32.37 11.22
C GLY A 603 -21.46 -33.36 12.34
N ALA A 604 -21.53 -32.86 13.58
CA ALA A 604 -21.93 -33.67 14.71
C ALA A 604 -23.45 -33.94 14.69
N SER A 605 -23.88 -35.15 15.05
CA SER A 605 -25.28 -35.58 14.95
C SER A 605 -26.28 -34.83 15.86
N ALA A 606 -25.82 -33.98 16.78
CA ALA A 606 -26.70 -33.12 17.57
C ALA A 606 -26.40 -31.62 17.38
N SER A 607 -25.72 -31.25 16.29
CA SER A 607 -25.50 -29.85 15.91
C SER A 607 -26.69 -29.28 15.12
N THR A 608 -26.67 -27.99 14.79
CA THR A 608 -27.56 -27.40 13.79
C THR A 608 -26.73 -26.73 12.70
N GLY A 609 -27.11 -26.83 11.43
CA GLY A 609 -26.41 -26.12 10.36
C GLY A 609 -26.50 -24.60 10.55
N VAL A 610 -27.71 -24.05 10.49
CA VAL A 610 -27.99 -22.62 10.65
C VAL A 610 -29.08 -22.39 11.70
N ILE A 611 -28.82 -21.52 12.67
CA ILE A 611 -29.79 -21.11 13.69
C ILE A 611 -30.05 -19.60 13.56
N VAL A 612 -31.32 -19.22 13.44
CA VAL A 612 -31.79 -17.83 13.51
C VAL A 612 -32.65 -17.68 14.76
N ASN A 613 -32.13 -16.97 15.75
CA ASN A 613 -32.65 -16.99 17.11
C ASN A 613 -33.39 -15.70 17.50
N SER A 614 -34.01 -15.72 18.68
CA SER A 614 -34.89 -14.68 19.19
C SER A 614 -34.29 -13.28 19.07
N GLY A 615 -35.10 -12.37 18.52
CA GLY A 615 -34.73 -10.98 18.26
C GLY A 615 -34.12 -10.72 16.89
N ALA A 616 -33.61 -11.74 16.19
CA ALA A 616 -33.10 -11.59 14.83
C ALA A 616 -34.26 -11.34 13.83
N ALA A 617 -34.04 -10.51 12.82
CA ALA A 617 -35.11 -10.11 11.90
C ALA A 617 -34.65 -9.90 10.44
N GLY A 618 -35.44 -10.34 9.47
CA GLY A 618 -35.19 -10.01 8.06
C GLY A 618 -33.94 -10.65 7.47
N ASN A 619 -33.45 -11.76 8.04
CA ASN A 619 -32.27 -12.46 7.54
C ASN A 619 -32.64 -13.39 6.38
N VAL A 620 -31.73 -13.52 5.41
CA VAL A 620 -31.90 -14.34 4.20
C VAL A 620 -30.90 -15.48 4.23
N ILE A 621 -31.40 -16.70 4.08
CA ILE A 621 -30.64 -17.94 4.00
C ILE A 621 -30.91 -18.54 2.62
N GLY A 622 -29.95 -18.36 1.72
CA GLY A 622 -30.01 -18.79 0.34
C GLY A 622 -30.51 -17.70 -0.61
N GLY A 623 -30.95 -18.09 -1.80
CA GLY A 623 -31.32 -17.16 -2.87
C GLY A 623 -31.99 -17.88 -4.04
N THR A 624 -32.09 -17.23 -5.18
CA THR A 624 -32.82 -17.77 -6.35
C THR A 624 -31.90 -18.38 -7.41
N THR A 625 -30.59 -18.14 -7.30
CA THR A 625 -29.59 -18.67 -8.22
C THR A 625 -28.83 -19.85 -7.61
N SER A 626 -28.22 -20.68 -8.45
CA SER A 626 -27.39 -21.80 -7.98
C SER A 626 -26.15 -21.34 -7.18
N ALA A 627 -25.65 -20.13 -7.44
CA ALA A 627 -24.51 -19.56 -6.73
C ALA A 627 -24.87 -19.05 -5.33
N GLU A 628 -26.15 -18.70 -5.08
CA GLU A 628 -26.61 -18.25 -3.76
C GLU A 628 -26.99 -19.42 -2.84
N ARG A 629 -27.15 -20.62 -3.38
CA ARG A 629 -27.61 -21.82 -2.67
C ARG A 629 -26.66 -22.22 -1.55
N ASN A 630 -27.19 -22.42 -0.35
CA ASN A 630 -26.47 -23.16 0.68
C ASN A 630 -26.76 -24.66 0.60
N ILE A 631 -25.78 -25.48 1.00
CA ILE A 631 -25.92 -26.92 1.23
C ILE A 631 -25.87 -27.15 2.75
N ILE A 632 -26.93 -27.71 3.32
CA ILE A 632 -27.11 -27.79 4.78
C ILE A 632 -27.51 -29.22 5.18
N SER A 633 -26.52 -30.05 5.49
CA SER A 633 -26.64 -31.50 5.53
C SER A 633 -25.65 -32.11 6.53
N GLY A 634 -25.90 -33.33 7.01
CA GLY A 634 -25.02 -33.99 7.98
C GLY A 634 -24.99 -33.34 9.37
N ASN A 635 -26.00 -32.55 9.74
CA ASN A 635 -26.16 -31.94 11.07
C ASN A 635 -27.26 -32.65 11.86
N GLY A 636 -27.52 -32.22 13.09
CA GLY A 636 -28.77 -32.56 13.78
C GLY A 636 -29.99 -31.93 13.10
N TYR A 637 -30.13 -30.60 13.17
CA TYR A 637 -31.12 -29.86 12.37
C TYR A 637 -30.43 -29.16 11.19
N GLY A 638 -31.12 -29.03 10.05
CA GLY A 638 -30.60 -28.22 8.95
C GLY A 638 -30.66 -26.72 9.30
N VAL A 639 -31.86 -26.15 9.27
CA VAL A 639 -32.13 -24.75 9.63
C VAL A 639 -33.12 -24.69 10.80
N GLN A 640 -32.80 -23.93 11.84
CA GLN A 640 -33.68 -23.71 12.99
C GLN A 640 -33.98 -22.21 13.15
N VAL A 641 -35.26 -21.84 13.05
CA VAL A 641 -35.76 -20.47 13.23
C VAL A 641 -36.54 -20.40 14.53
N ARG A 642 -36.01 -19.68 15.54
CA ARG A 642 -36.52 -19.68 16.92
C ARG A 642 -36.83 -18.26 17.36
N GLY A 643 -38.11 -17.89 17.49
CA GLY A 643 -38.51 -16.54 17.94
C GLY A 643 -37.98 -15.37 17.08
N ALA A 644 -37.45 -15.66 15.90
CA ALA A 644 -37.01 -14.68 14.92
C ALA A 644 -38.18 -14.23 14.04
N THR A 645 -38.00 -13.10 13.35
CA THR A 645 -39.06 -12.53 12.51
C THR A 645 -38.60 -12.37 11.06
N ASN A 646 -39.51 -12.54 10.11
CA ASN A 646 -39.29 -12.25 8.69
C ASN A 646 -38.03 -12.92 8.12
N THR A 647 -37.71 -14.13 8.58
CA THR A 647 -36.56 -14.90 8.05
C THR A 647 -36.96 -15.55 6.74
N VAL A 648 -36.11 -15.44 5.72
CA VAL A 648 -36.32 -16.09 4.42
C VAL A 648 -35.32 -17.24 4.30
N VAL A 649 -35.82 -18.44 4.02
CA VAL A 649 -35.03 -19.64 3.71
C VAL A 649 -35.40 -20.06 2.29
N SER A 650 -34.57 -19.75 1.29
CA SER A 650 -34.93 -19.97 -0.13
C SER A 650 -33.79 -20.59 -0.95
N GLY A 651 -34.16 -21.47 -1.89
CA GLY A 651 -33.24 -22.06 -2.87
C GLY A 651 -32.11 -22.93 -2.32
N ASN A 652 -32.21 -23.39 -1.07
CA ASN A 652 -31.19 -24.22 -0.41
C ASN A 652 -31.38 -25.71 -0.73
N TYR A 653 -30.30 -26.48 -0.59
CA TYR A 653 -30.34 -27.94 -0.51
C TYR A 653 -30.13 -28.36 0.94
N ILE A 654 -31.07 -29.13 1.49
CA ILE A 654 -31.12 -29.46 2.92
C ILE A 654 -31.31 -30.96 3.09
N GLY A 655 -30.30 -31.63 3.66
CA GLY A 655 -30.25 -33.09 3.86
C GLY A 655 -29.74 -33.88 2.65
N THR A 656 -29.14 -33.22 1.66
CA THR A 656 -28.55 -33.85 0.47
C THR A 656 -27.12 -33.37 0.21
N ASP A 657 -26.42 -34.03 -0.71
CA ASP A 657 -25.16 -33.54 -1.25
C ASP A 657 -25.33 -32.28 -2.11
N ILE A 658 -24.19 -31.74 -2.59
CA ILE A 658 -24.18 -30.55 -3.46
C ILE A 658 -24.97 -30.72 -4.77
N THR A 659 -25.15 -31.95 -5.25
CA THR A 659 -25.94 -32.25 -6.46
C THR A 659 -27.44 -32.38 -6.17
N GLY A 660 -27.81 -32.57 -4.91
CA GLY A 660 -29.20 -32.78 -4.48
C GLY A 660 -29.71 -34.19 -4.73
N THR A 661 -28.82 -35.16 -4.88
CA THR A 661 -29.19 -36.54 -5.27
C THR A 661 -28.77 -37.60 -4.27
N LEU A 662 -27.67 -37.38 -3.54
CA LEU A 662 -27.22 -38.28 -2.49
C LEU A 662 -27.82 -37.85 -1.15
N ASP A 663 -28.40 -38.80 -0.43
CA ASP A 663 -28.86 -38.62 0.94
C ASP A 663 -27.67 -38.43 1.88
N LEU A 664 -27.59 -37.24 2.46
CA LEU A 664 -26.66 -36.86 3.52
C LEU A 664 -27.47 -36.17 4.62
N GLY A 665 -28.63 -36.75 4.94
CA GLY A 665 -29.65 -36.21 5.81
C GLY A 665 -29.14 -35.54 7.09
N ASN A 666 -29.89 -34.54 7.54
CA ASN A 666 -29.77 -34.12 8.93
C ASN A 666 -30.47 -35.17 9.83
N THR A 667 -29.93 -35.46 11.01
CA THR A 667 -30.45 -36.54 11.88
C THR A 667 -31.76 -36.19 12.61
N TYR A 668 -32.21 -34.95 12.48
CA TYR A 668 -33.53 -34.48 12.88
C TYR A 668 -34.24 -33.88 11.65
N SER A 669 -34.94 -32.76 11.83
CA SER A 669 -35.71 -32.13 10.75
C SER A 669 -34.83 -31.26 9.86
N GLY A 670 -35.19 -31.15 8.59
CA GLY A 670 -34.52 -30.26 7.64
C GLY A 670 -34.65 -28.79 8.06
N ILE A 671 -35.89 -28.32 8.24
CA ILE A 671 -36.18 -26.97 8.76
C ILE A 671 -37.12 -27.06 9.96
N VAL A 672 -36.81 -26.34 11.03
CA VAL A 672 -37.68 -26.16 12.19
C VAL A 672 -38.00 -24.69 12.42
N VAL A 673 -39.27 -24.38 12.65
CA VAL A 673 -39.77 -23.06 13.07
C VAL A 673 -40.41 -23.22 14.44
N ASP A 674 -39.87 -22.53 15.45
CA ASP A 674 -40.29 -22.67 16.84
C ASP A 674 -40.22 -21.34 17.63
N THR A 675 -40.53 -21.44 18.94
CA THR A 675 -40.45 -20.35 19.92
C THR A 675 -41.16 -19.07 19.45
N SER A 676 -42.35 -19.22 18.87
CA SER A 676 -43.17 -18.11 18.36
C SER A 676 -42.51 -17.27 17.26
N ALA A 677 -41.67 -17.86 16.40
CA ALA A 677 -41.15 -17.18 15.21
C ALA A 677 -42.28 -16.73 14.27
N THR A 678 -42.16 -15.54 13.67
CA THR A 678 -43.23 -14.97 12.84
C THR A 678 -42.74 -14.55 11.46
N GLY A 679 -43.62 -14.65 10.46
CA GLY A 679 -43.31 -14.19 9.11
C GLY A 679 -42.17 -14.95 8.42
N THR A 680 -41.83 -16.17 8.87
CA THR A 680 -40.79 -16.97 8.24
C THR A 680 -41.28 -17.45 6.87
N MET A 681 -40.50 -17.21 5.82
CA MET A 681 -40.77 -17.70 4.47
C MET A 681 -39.82 -18.83 4.15
N ILE A 682 -40.35 -20.04 3.99
CA ILE A 682 -39.61 -21.22 3.54
C ILE A 682 -39.96 -21.44 2.06
N GLY A 683 -39.01 -21.12 1.20
CA GLY A 683 -39.13 -21.20 -0.25
C GLY A 683 -39.55 -19.88 -0.88
N GLY A 684 -40.37 -19.95 -1.93
CA GLY A 684 -40.92 -18.79 -2.63
C GLY A 684 -41.62 -19.17 -3.93
N THR A 685 -42.35 -18.23 -4.52
CA THR A 685 -43.08 -18.43 -5.79
C THR A 685 -42.24 -18.10 -7.02
N THR A 686 -41.12 -17.42 -6.84
CA THR A 686 -40.16 -17.14 -7.92
C THR A 686 -39.38 -18.40 -8.28
N THR A 687 -39.04 -18.56 -9.56
CA THR A 687 -38.22 -19.69 -10.02
C THR A 687 -36.87 -19.69 -9.28
N GLY A 688 -36.48 -20.85 -8.76
CA GLY A 688 -35.25 -21.01 -7.98
C GLY A 688 -35.37 -20.71 -6.49
N ALA A 689 -36.46 -20.10 -6.01
CA ALA A 689 -36.65 -19.84 -4.58
C ALA A 689 -37.03 -21.08 -3.75
N GLY A 690 -37.56 -22.14 -4.39
CA GLY A 690 -37.92 -23.38 -3.72
C GLY A 690 -36.70 -24.11 -3.15
N ASN A 691 -36.76 -24.52 -1.88
CA ASN A 691 -35.73 -25.38 -1.30
C ASN A 691 -35.92 -26.84 -1.75
N LEU A 692 -34.82 -27.57 -1.86
CA LEU A 692 -34.82 -29.03 -1.90
C LEU A 692 -34.58 -29.55 -0.48
N ILE A 693 -35.58 -30.23 0.10
CA ILE A 693 -35.54 -30.73 1.47
C ILE A 693 -35.78 -32.25 1.42
N SER A 694 -34.70 -33.01 1.54
CA SER A 694 -34.73 -34.46 1.32
C SER A 694 -33.72 -35.17 2.23
N GLY A 695 -33.95 -36.45 2.50
CA GLY A 695 -33.01 -37.30 3.25
C GLY A 695 -32.97 -37.05 4.76
N ASN A 696 -33.67 -36.05 5.30
CA ASN A 696 -33.62 -35.77 6.75
C ASN A 696 -34.33 -36.88 7.55
N ASP A 697 -33.74 -37.33 8.66
CA ASP A 697 -34.23 -38.48 9.45
C ASP A 697 -35.58 -38.23 10.14
N ALA A 698 -35.95 -36.96 10.35
CA ALA A 698 -37.27 -36.57 10.89
C ALA A 698 -38.13 -35.85 9.83
N PHE A 699 -38.67 -34.68 10.15
CA PHE A 699 -39.57 -33.95 9.25
C PHE A 699 -38.78 -33.16 8.21
N GLY A 700 -39.33 -32.99 7.00
CA GLY A 700 -38.76 -32.03 6.06
C GLY A 700 -38.84 -30.61 6.64
N VAL A 701 -40.06 -30.17 6.97
CA VAL A 701 -40.35 -28.91 7.64
C VAL A 701 -41.25 -29.15 8.84
N SER A 702 -40.86 -28.63 10.01
CA SER A 702 -41.64 -28.70 11.25
C SER A 702 -41.91 -27.29 11.79
N VAL A 703 -43.17 -26.90 11.92
CA VAL A 703 -43.60 -25.65 12.56
C VAL A 703 -44.31 -26.00 13.87
N THR A 704 -43.65 -25.74 15.00
CA THR A 704 -44.16 -26.12 16.33
C THR A 704 -44.84 -24.98 17.07
N SER A 705 -44.54 -23.72 16.70
CA SER A 705 -45.19 -22.51 17.20
C SER A 705 -44.85 -21.32 16.28
N GLY A 706 -45.64 -20.24 16.36
CA GLY A 706 -45.44 -19.05 15.53
C GLY A 706 -46.63 -18.72 14.63
N THR A 707 -46.63 -17.54 14.01
CA THR A 707 -47.73 -17.06 13.16
C THR A 707 -47.23 -16.41 11.88
N GLY A 708 -48.05 -16.45 10.82
CA GLY A 708 -47.70 -15.82 9.53
C GLY A 708 -46.53 -16.46 8.79
N ASN A 709 -46.15 -17.69 9.16
CA ASN A 709 -45.11 -18.45 8.46
C ASN A 709 -45.67 -19.03 7.15
N SER A 710 -44.87 -19.08 6.09
CA SER A 710 -45.28 -19.55 4.77
C SER A 710 -44.30 -20.61 4.23
N ILE A 711 -44.84 -21.66 3.61
CA ILE A 711 -44.07 -22.75 3.00
C ILE A 711 -44.48 -22.82 1.52
N LEU A 712 -43.65 -22.30 0.62
CA LEU A 712 -44.02 -22.01 -0.77
C LEU A 712 -43.03 -22.62 -1.75
N GLY A 713 -43.51 -23.36 -2.75
CA GLY A 713 -42.69 -23.78 -3.91
C GLY A 713 -41.52 -24.73 -3.62
N ASN A 714 -41.48 -25.39 -2.45
CA ASN A 714 -40.41 -26.32 -2.08
C ASN A 714 -40.61 -27.72 -2.68
N SER A 715 -39.50 -28.42 -2.90
CA SER A 715 -39.47 -29.86 -3.15
C SER A 715 -39.14 -30.58 -1.85
N ILE A 716 -40.12 -31.25 -1.24
CA ILE A 716 -39.97 -31.95 0.04
C ILE A 716 -40.27 -33.43 -0.15
N VAL A 717 -39.24 -34.25 -0.18
CA VAL A 717 -39.31 -35.67 -0.57
C VAL A 717 -38.42 -36.52 0.34
N ASP A 718 -38.68 -37.81 0.44
CA ASP A 718 -37.76 -38.80 1.05
C ASP A 718 -37.18 -38.42 2.43
N ASN A 719 -37.99 -37.81 3.30
CA ASN A 719 -37.62 -37.58 4.70
C ASN A 719 -38.16 -38.74 5.57
N GLY A 720 -37.49 -39.05 6.68
CA GLY A 720 -37.82 -40.19 7.55
C GLY A 720 -39.18 -40.08 8.26
N SER A 721 -39.76 -38.87 8.34
CA SER A 721 -41.12 -38.61 8.83
C SER A 721 -41.98 -37.86 7.79
N ARG A 722 -42.96 -37.05 8.23
CA ARG A 722 -43.79 -36.26 7.30
C ARG A 722 -42.94 -35.20 6.59
N GLY A 723 -43.28 -34.90 5.34
CA GLY A 723 -42.67 -33.77 4.63
C GLY A 723 -42.91 -32.44 5.34
N ILE A 724 -44.15 -32.18 5.76
CA ILE A 724 -44.51 -30.98 6.52
C ILE A 724 -45.31 -31.40 7.77
N ASP A 725 -44.97 -30.83 8.92
CA ASP A 725 -45.70 -30.96 10.18
C ASP A 725 -45.95 -29.56 10.78
N ILE A 726 -47.22 -29.19 11.00
CA ILE A 726 -47.63 -27.83 11.43
C ILE A 726 -48.30 -27.80 12.83
N GLY A 727 -48.02 -28.79 13.68
CA GLY A 727 -48.50 -28.81 15.06
C GLY A 727 -48.68 -30.22 15.64
N PRO A 728 -48.89 -30.34 16.96
CA PRO A 728 -48.82 -31.61 17.69
C PRO A 728 -49.96 -32.60 17.38
N ILE A 729 -50.98 -32.20 16.60
CA ILE A 729 -52.22 -32.96 16.38
C ILE A 729 -52.16 -33.84 15.12
N GLY A 730 -51.07 -33.77 14.35
CA GLY A 730 -50.93 -34.51 13.09
C GLY A 730 -51.79 -33.94 11.96
N VAL A 731 -52.24 -34.78 11.02
CA VAL A 731 -53.09 -34.33 9.90
C VAL A 731 -54.49 -34.05 10.42
N THR A 732 -54.88 -32.78 10.51
CA THR A 732 -56.26 -32.38 10.85
C THR A 732 -57.19 -32.73 9.68
N ALA A 733 -58.48 -32.96 9.99
CA ALA A 733 -59.47 -33.20 8.96
C ALA A 733 -59.67 -31.91 8.15
N ASN A 734 -59.85 -32.04 6.83
CA ASN A 734 -60.23 -30.91 5.98
C ASN A 734 -61.66 -30.47 6.32
N ASP A 735 -61.79 -29.50 7.21
CA ASP A 735 -63.06 -28.91 7.63
C ASP A 735 -63.43 -27.72 6.73
N ALA A 736 -64.72 -27.39 6.69
CA ALA A 736 -65.19 -26.30 5.84
C ALA A 736 -64.94 -24.95 6.52
N GLY A 737 -64.01 -24.17 5.96
CA GLY A 737 -63.75 -22.78 6.38
C GLY A 737 -62.79 -22.60 7.55
N ASP A 738 -61.87 -23.57 7.74
CA ASP A 738 -60.73 -23.60 8.69
C ASP A 738 -60.95 -22.80 9.98
N GLY A 739 -61.86 -23.33 10.82
CA GLY A 739 -62.15 -22.84 12.17
C GLY A 739 -61.18 -23.34 13.24
N ASP A 740 -60.07 -23.95 12.83
CA ASP A 740 -58.99 -24.40 13.71
C ASP A 740 -58.16 -23.17 14.16
N THR A 741 -58.25 -22.82 15.45
CA THR A 741 -57.59 -21.64 16.06
C THR A 741 -56.15 -21.87 16.47
#